data_AF-A0A8H8SZJ7-F1
#
_entry.id   AF-A0A8H8SZJ7-F1
#
_cell.length_a   1.000
_cell.length_b   1.000
_cell.length_c   1.000
_cell.angle_alpha   90.00
_cell.angle_beta   90.00
_cell.angle_gamma   90.00
#
_symmetry.space_group_name_H-M   'P 1'
#
loop_
_entity.id
_entity.type
_entity.pdbx_description
1 polymer ?
#
loop_
_entity_poly.entity_id
_entity_poly.type
_entity_poly.pdbx_seq_one_letter_code
_entity_poly.pdbx_strand_id
1 'polypeptide(L)'
;MSRPAPRKGENYELRADLNSEYRDRRKDAIKRVIANMTVGKDVSGLFPDVLKNMQTEDLEQKKLVYLYLMNYAKSQPELVILAVNTFVKDSNDPNPLVRALAIRTMGCLRAEKIIDYLSDPLHKALKDQDPYVRKTAALCVAKLYELKPELAIDNGFLEQLLDMVSDSNPMVVSNAVAALVDIHTTTLEMSEPDSRGLFELSQDILSKLLVALNECSEWGQAEHICERIMPQFQHVNGSVVLAAIKAVMTHIKHVTRQQLQTQLIRKMAPPLVSLISAEPEVQWVALRNINLLLQVEPNLLQNEMRVFFCKYNDPPYVKVEKLDIMVRLAAEKNVDTLLSELKERATSPSTYASEADVEFVRRAIKTIGHCAIKIEASAERCVNVLLDLIATRVSYVVQEAIVAVKDILRKYPSRYEGVIPIVCTALEELDEPEARASLVWIVGEHAEKIDNAGDLLEGFVDSFLEEAYPVQLQILAATVKLFLKKPGPSQAVVQRVLQTATKDCDSPDVRDRAYIYWRLLSLSSDAGAGKSVILAMRPPIELPRTSLPVPVLEELIRDLSSLASVYHKPAETFIGTGRMGASGSKGLGADLEEDVERALQTVAAGRKAENLLDFDEPVSGGTGQTNSLANLNLTTSPAAILTSSNPLADLADIFGSDSMSLGGSNAAVMSPTTAGSPNMHTLSLLVALGAALSAAASQIHHRPENFLTKAAPNTPPSNRTVTPQPLHERVAVLDKRANGKVNIGYFVNWGIYARAFYPQNIDASKLTHVLYSFADTDPSTGAIKLSDPDADRRNTGNFKQLYLLKQKNRSLKVLLSIGGWTYSQAGHFNFVTNPSARATFVSSAITLLEDNGLDGIDIDYEYPAAGAQAQGYASLLSELRAALDAHAAKKGESNPYQITVSRCPSWQVQLPKPVGFPNGQVVDFWNLMAYDYAGSWSTTSDDQANLYGPTNSDTDTDSAIKWYTANGATTSKIVMGLPLYGRAFESTNGIRQPFNGIGPGTWEAGVYDYKALPLAGAAVFEDSSRGSSYSYDSSKKELVSYDTPNVIRQKAAYIKSKGLGGGMFWELSSDKKGTDSLVSITASNIGALDSTPNHLYYPYSKFDNIKNNMGAGPGSPGTVAPSPTTTKPPVTTTTTKPPVTTTTAPPTTTTKPPTTGCGSLSAWRSDLAYVAGNVVSYNGHKWTAKWWNQNEFPGGASDAWTDNGAC
;
A
#
# COMPACT_ATOMS: atom_id res chain seq x y z
N MET A 1 30.27 -20.39 -58.01
CA MET A 1 29.94 -19.09 -57.36
C MET A 1 28.60 -19.23 -56.66
N SER A 2 28.60 -19.55 -55.37
CA SER A 2 27.39 -19.57 -54.53
C SER A 2 27.05 -18.14 -54.12
N ARG A 3 25.85 -17.66 -54.49
CA ARG A 3 25.29 -16.42 -53.95
C ARG A 3 25.14 -16.56 -52.43
N PRO A 4 25.58 -15.58 -51.61
CA PRO A 4 25.33 -15.62 -50.18
C PRO A 4 23.83 -15.44 -49.91
N ALA A 5 23.30 -16.18 -48.94
CA ALA A 5 21.92 -16.13 -48.51
C ALA A 5 21.51 -14.70 -48.04
N PRO A 6 20.24 -14.29 -48.21
CA PRO A 6 19.79 -12.97 -47.78
C PRO A 6 19.79 -12.89 -46.25
N ARG A 7 20.65 -12.03 -45.70
CA ARG A 7 20.69 -11.73 -44.25
C ARG A 7 19.50 -10.83 -43.89
N LYS A 8 18.37 -11.42 -43.48
CA LYS A 8 17.23 -10.69 -42.90
C LYS A 8 17.14 -11.01 -41.40
N GLY A 9 17.05 -9.97 -40.58
CA GLY A 9 16.88 -10.07 -39.13
C GLY A 9 16.92 -8.70 -38.46
N GLU A 10 16.17 -8.53 -37.37
CA GLU A 10 16.05 -7.27 -36.61
C GLU A 10 17.42 -6.69 -36.22
N ASN A 11 18.37 -7.55 -35.81
CA ASN A 11 19.74 -7.14 -35.48
C ASN A 11 20.54 -6.64 -36.70
N TYR A 12 20.26 -7.14 -37.90
CA TYR A 12 20.93 -6.66 -39.12
C TYR A 12 20.42 -5.27 -39.52
N GLU A 13 19.12 -5.03 -39.39
CA GLU A 13 18.52 -3.70 -39.61
C GLU A 13 19.03 -2.70 -38.57
N LEU A 14 19.07 -3.07 -37.28
CA LEU A 14 19.65 -2.24 -36.23
C LEU A 14 21.12 -1.94 -36.48
N ARG A 15 21.90 -2.91 -36.97
CA ARG A 15 23.31 -2.68 -37.34
C ARG A 15 23.47 -1.68 -38.49
N ALA A 16 22.58 -1.75 -39.48
CA ALA A 16 22.57 -0.78 -40.58
C ALA A 16 22.19 0.62 -40.07
N ASP A 17 21.19 0.72 -39.21
CA ASP A 17 20.72 1.99 -38.65
C ASP A 17 21.76 2.63 -37.69
N LEU A 18 22.48 1.82 -36.90
CA LEU A 18 23.59 2.26 -36.04
C LEU A 18 24.77 2.84 -36.83
N ASN A 19 24.99 2.37 -38.06
CA ASN A 19 26.05 2.84 -38.94
C ASN A 19 25.59 3.90 -39.95
N SER A 20 24.33 4.33 -39.88
CA SER A 20 23.74 5.35 -40.76
C SER A 20 24.47 6.69 -40.66
N GLU A 21 24.54 7.45 -41.76
CA GLU A 21 25.13 8.79 -41.78
C GLU A 21 24.30 9.82 -41.01
N TYR A 22 22.99 9.60 -40.89
CA TYR A 22 22.05 10.49 -40.21
C TYR A 22 22.08 10.34 -38.68
N ARG A 23 22.31 11.45 -37.96
CA ARG A 23 22.39 11.48 -36.49
C ARG A 23 21.13 10.97 -35.81
N ASP A 24 19.96 11.38 -36.28
CA ASP A 24 18.67 11.00 -35.67
C ASP A 24 18.39 9.49 -35.79
N ARG A 25 18.74 8.90 -36.93
CA ARG A 25 18.59 7.45 -37.13
C ARG A 25 19.49 6.63 -36.21
N ARG A 26 20.72 7.10 -35.96
CA ARG A 26 21.62 6.43 -35.00
C ARG A 26 21.09 6.52 -33.57
N LYS A 27 20.52 7.67 -33.19
CA LYS A 27 19.90 7.88 -31.88
C LYS A 27 18.70 6.96 -31.67
N ASP A 28 17.80 6.87 -32.65
CA ASP A 28 16.65 5.96 -32.60
C ASP A 28 17.09 4.48 -32.60
N ALA A 29 18.13 4.14 -33.35
CA ALA A 29 18.70 2.79 -33.34
C ALA A 29 19.23 2.42 -31.94
N ILE A 30 19.96 3.31 -31.27
CA ILE A 30 20.45 3.08 -29.89
C ILE A 30 19.27 2.92 -28.93
N LYS A 31 18.21 3.74 -29.04
CA LYS A 31 17.00 3.58 -28.23
C LYS A 31 16.34 2.22 -28.42
N ARG A 32 16.26 1.73 -29.66
CA ARG A 32 15.75 0.39 -29.97
C ARG A 32 16.64 -0.72 -29.44
N VAL A 33 17.96 -0.56 -29.49
CA VAL A 33 18.92 -1.51 -28.88
C VAL A 33 18.73 -1.58 -27.37
N ILE A 34 18.62 -0.45 -26.69
CA ILE A 34 18.34 -0.40 -25.24
C ILE A 34 16.96 -0.99 -24.92
N ALA A 35 15.93 -0.73 -25.73
CA ALA A 35 14.62 -1.34 -25.55
C ALA A 35 14.70 -2.88 -25.67
N ASN A 36 15.43 -3.39 -26.66
CA ASN A 36 15.65 -4.83 -26.83
C ASN A 36 16.46 -5.43 -25.67
N MET A 37 17.44 -4.69 -25.13
CA MET A 37 18.16 -5.06 -23.91
C MET A 37 17.22 -5.13 -22.69
N THR A 38 16.30 -4.17 -22.52
CA THR A 38 15.32 -4.15 -21.40
C THR A 38 14.32 -5.30 -21.47
N VAL A 39 14.01 -5.76 -22.69
CA VAL A 39 13.16 -6.94 -22.95
C VAL A 39 13.95 -8.26 -22.76
N GLY A 40 15.27 -8.20 -22.57
CA GLY A 40 16.12 -9.38 -22.35
C GLY A 40 16.56 -10.08 -23.63
N LYS A 41 16.43 -9.44 -24.81
CA LYS A 41 16.98 -9.96 -26.06
C LYS A 41 18.51 -9.79 -26.08
N ASP A 42 19.21 -10.77 -26.62
CA ASP A 42 20.66 -10.67 -26.79
C ASP A 42 21.01 -9.70 -27.94
N VAL A 43 21.49 -8.52 -27.56
CA VAL A 43 22.03 -7.49 -28.46
C VAL A 43 23.55 -7.36 -28.36
N SER A 44 24.24 -8.34 -27.77
CA SER A 44 25.71 -8.35 -27.63
C SER A 44 26.45 -8.33 -28.97
N GLY A 45 25.84 -8.88 -30.03
CA GLY A 45 26.39 -8.85 -31.39
C GLY A 45 26.50 -7.46 -32.03
N LEU A 46 25.87 -6.43 -31.42
CA LEU A 46 25.91 -5.03 -31.87
C LEU A 46 26.96 -4.19 -31.12
N PHE A 47 27.74 -4.79 -30.23
CA PHE A 47 28.66 -4.08 -29.34
C PHE A 47 29.65 -3.15 -30.08
N PRO A 48 30.34 -3.58 -31.16
CA PRO A 48 31.26 -2.69 -31.88
C PRO A 48 30.54 -1.52 -32.58
N ASP A 49 29.31 -1.75 -33.06
CA ASP A 49 28.51 -0.75 -33.78
C ASP A 49 27.93 0.31 -32.81
N VAL A 50 27.57 -0.09 -31.59
CA VAL A 50 27.17 0.84 -30.52
C VAL A 50 28.38 1.62 -30.01
N LEU A 51 29.54 0.97 -29.84
CA LEU A 51 30.76 1.63 -29.37
C LEU A 51 31.23 2.75 -30.31
N LYS A 52 31.10 2.56 -31.63
CA LYS A 52 31.43 3.60 -32.62
C LYS A 52 30.63 4.90 -32.42
N ASN A 53 29.45 4.80 -31.80
CA ASN A 53 28.57 5.94 -31.50
C ASN A 53 28.82 6.58 -30.12
N MET A 54 29.84 6.13 -29.39
CA MET A 54 30.19 6.66 -28.06
C MET A 54 30.77 8.08 -28.15
N GLN A 55 31.57 8.36 -29.17
CA GLN A 55 32.18 9.68 -29.36
C GLN A 55 31.17 10.64 -30.02
N THR A 56 30.30 11.21 -29.20
CA THR A 56 29.26 12.17 -29.61
C THR A 56 29.20 13.35 -28.63
N GLU A 57 28.76 14.50 -29.13
CA GLU A 57 28.49 15.71 -28.34
C GLU A 57 27.09 15.69 -27.71
N ASP A 58 26.20 14.81 -28.17
CA ASP A 58 24.85 14.66 -27.58
C ASP A 58 24.92 13.84 -26.29
N LEU A 59 24.61 14.47 -25.16
CA LEU A 59 24.64 13.83 -23.85
C LEU A 59 23.63 12.69 -23.73
N GLU A 60 22.44 12.82 -24.33
CA GLU A 60 21.41 11.78 -24.26
C GLU A 60 21.91 10.49 -24.93
N GLN A 61 22.50 10.63 -26.12
CA GLN A 61 23.11 9.51 -26.83
C GLN A 61 24.27 8.90 -26.03
N LYS A 62 25.12 9.73 -25.41
CA LYS A 62 26.23 9.27 -24.58
C LYS A 62 25.76 8.48 -23.34
N LYS A 63 24.71 8.97 -22.66
CA LYS A 63 24.07 8.27 -21.52
C LYS A 63 23.55 6.87 -21.93
N LEU A 64 22.89 6.76 -23.08
CA LEU A 64 22.38 5.48 -23.58
C LEU A 64 23.51 4.50 -23.93
N VAL A 65 24.58 4.97 -24.58
CA VAL A 65 25.74 4.12 -24.89
C VAL A 65 26.44 3.66 -23.61
N TYR A 66 26.59 4.53 -22.61
CA TYR A 66 27.21 4.17 -21.33
C TYR A 66 26.36 3.13 -20.56
N LEU A 67 25.03 3.24 -20.58
CA LEU A 67 24.13 2.24 -20.02
C LEU A 67 24.31 0.87 -20.70
N TYR A 68 24.42 0.84 -22.03
CA TYR A 68 24.70 -0.38 -22.78
C TYR A 68 26.04 -1.01 -22.36
N LEU A 69 27.09 -0.19 -22.26
CA LEU A 69 28.43 -0.66 -21.85
C LEU A 69 28.42 -1.23 -20.42
N MET A 70 27.73 -0.60 -19.47
CA MET A 70 27.65 -1.10 -18.08
C MET A 70 27.05 -2.52 -18.00
N ASN A 71 26.04 -2.82 -18.83
CA ASN A 71 25.40 -4.14 -18.83
C ASN A 71 26.22 -5.21 -19.56
N TYR A 72 26.80 -4.88 -20.72
CA TYR A 72 27.53 -5.86 -21.55
C TYR A 72 29.03 -5.97 -21.27
N ALA A 73 29.59 -5.10 -20.42
CA ALA A 73 31.01 -5.16 -20.07
C ALA A 73 31.44 -6.45 -19.38
N LYS A 74 30.55 -7.08 -18.58
CA LYS A 74 30.83 -8.39 -17.98
C LYS A 74 30.88 -9.52 -19.01
N SER A 75 30.05 -9.44 -20.05
CA SER A 75 29.94 -10.47 -21.08
C SER A 75 31.07 -10.38 -22.11
N GLN A 76 31.59 -9.18 -22.38
CA GLN A 76 32.63 -8.94 -23.39
C GLN A 76 33.73 -7.99 -22.89
N PRO A 77 34.54 -8.37 -21.88
CA PRO A 77 35.51 -7.47 -21.25
C PRO A 77 36.62 -6.99 -22.21
N GLU A 78 36.98 -7.79 -23.22
CA GLU A 78 38.05 -7.45 -24.17
C GLU A 78 37.68 -6.28 -25.09
N LEU A 79 36.41 -6.19 -25.50
CA LEU A 79 35.94 -5.12 -26.40
C LEU A 79 35.75 -3.79 -25.67
N VAL A 80 35.56 -3.81 -24.35
CA VAL A 80 35.44 -2.58 -23.53
C VAL A 80 36.76 -1.80 -23.50
N ILE A 81 37.91 -2.46 -23.72
CA ILE A 81 39.23 -1.80 -23.77
C ILE A 81 39.24 -0.69 -24.85
N LEU A 82 38.53 -0.90 -25.96
CA LEU A 82 38.41 0.08 -27.05
C LEU A 82 37.69 1.37 -26.62
N ALA A 83 36.90 1.33 -25.53
CA ALA A 83 36.20 2.47 -24.96
C ALA A 83 37.06 3.31 -24.01
N VAL A 84 38.19 2.78 -23.51
CA VAL A 84 39.02 3.42 -22.48
C VAL A 84 39.53 4.78 -22.91
N ASN A 85 40.04 4.90 -24.14
CA ASN A 85 40.51 6.19 -24.67
C ASN A 85 39.41 7.25 -24.71
N THR A 86 38.16 6.84 -24.99
CA THR A 86 37.01 7.74 -24.99
C THR A 86 36.62 8.13 -23.57
N PHE A 87 36.67 7.21 -22.60
CA PHE A 87 36.42 7.53 -21.19
C PHE A 87 37.46 8.51 -20.61
N VAL A 88 38.75 8.32 -20.92
CA VAL A 88 39.82 9.25 -20.49
C VAL A 88 39.65 10.62 -21.17
N LYS A 89 39.15 10.66 -22.40
CA LYS A 89 38.81 11.93 -23.07
C LYS A 89 37.62 12.61 -22.41
N ASP A 90 36.55 11.86 -22.15
CA ASP A 90 35.32 12.35 -21.53
C ASP A 90 35.54 12.77 -20.06
N SER A 91 36.50 12.18 -19.35
CA SER A 91 36.90 12.59 -18.00
C SER A 91 37.60 13.96 -17.96
N ASN A 92 38.05 14.47 -19.11
CA ASN A 92 38.65 15.81 -19.23
C ASN A 92 37.72 16.78 -20.02
N ASP A 93 36.45 16.42 -20.21
CA ASP A 93 35.49 17.27 -20.93
C ASP A 93 35.18 18.56 -20.13
N PRO A 94 34.94 19.71 -20.79
CA PRO A 94 34.55 20.94 -20.11
C PRO A 94 33.29 20.82 -19.25
N ASN A 95 32.32 19.97 -19.65
CA ASN A 95 31.07 19.78 -18.92
C ASN A 95 31.29 18.84 -17.71
N PRO A 96 31.07 19.31 -16.46
CA PRO A 96 31.23 18.49 -15.25
C PRO A 96 30.31 17.26 -15.23
N LEU A 97 29.15 17.32 -15.89
CA LEU A 97 28.21 16.20 -15.95
C LEU A 97 28.76 15.05 -16.81
N VAL A 98 29.48 15.37 -17.90
CA VAL A 98 30.16 14.37 -18.73
C VAL A 98 31.33 13.75 -17.97
N ARG A 99 32.13 14.56 -17.26
CA ARG A 99 33.25 14.07 -16.43
C ARG A 99 32.77 13.12 -15.35
N ALA A 100 31.79 13.52 -14.55
CA ALA A 100 31.22 12.68 -13.49
C ALA A 100 30.57 11.40 -14.06
N LEU A 101 29.86 11.51 -15.19
CA LEU A 101 29.26 10.35 -15.85
C LEU A 101 30.32 9.34 -16.33
N ALA A 102 31.44 9.81 -16.87
CA ALA A 102 32.56 8.96 -17.27
C ALA A 102 33.18 8.25 -16.06
N ILE A 103 33.51 8.98 -14.99
CA ILE A 103 34.09 8.40 -13.76
C ILE A 103 33.16 7.37 -13.13
N ARG A 104 31.87 7.70 -12.98
CA ARG A 104 30.85 6.78 -12.45
C ARG A 104 30.75 5.50 -13.29
N THR A 105 30.77 5.65 -14.60
CA THR A 105 30.66 4.52 -15.53
C THR A 105 31.89 3.64 -15.45
N MET A 106 33.09 4.22 -15.47
CA MET A 106 34.34 3.48 -15.32
C MET A 106 34.40 2.70 -14.00
N GLY A 107 33.96 3.30 -12.89
CA GLY A 107 33.90 2.61 -11.59
C GLY A 107 32.90 1.45 -11.51
N CYS A 108 31.91 1.40 -12.41
CA CYS A 108 30.96 0.29 -12.50
C CYS A 108 31.44 -0.84 -13.43
N LEU A 109 32.46 -0.60 -14.26
CA LEU A 109 33.02 -1.62 -15.16
C LEU A 109 33.90 -2.58 -14.35
N ARG A 110 33.36 -3.75 -14.02
CA ARG A 110 34.09 -4.82 -13.30
C ARG A 110 35.08 -5.57 -14.22
N ALA A 111 35.97 -4.85 -14.89
CA ALA A 111 37.01 -5.42 -15.76
C ALA A 111 38.39 -4.99 -15.27
N GLU A 112 39.20 -5.96 -14.82
CA GLU A 112 40.50 -5.70 -14.17
C GLU A 112 41.46 -4.85 -15.00
N LYS A 113 41.43 -5.00 -16.33
CA LYS A 113 42.30 -4.24 -17.24
C LYS A 113 41.93 -2.76 -17.37
N ILE A 114 40.68 -2.38 -17.04
CA ILE A 114 40.22 -0.97 -17.10
C ILE A 114 40.61 -0.23 -15.83
N ILE A 115 40.65 -0.95 -14.71
CA ILE A 115 40.95 -0.40 -13.40
C ILE A 115 42.31 0.31 -13.38
N ASP A 116 43.32 -0.26 -14.06
CA ASP A 116 44.65 0.34 -14.14
C ASP A 116 44.65 1.68 -14.91
N TYR A 117 43.70 1.89 -15.83
CA TYR A 117 43.52 3.16 -16.55
C TYR A 117 42.57 4.14 -15.86
N LEU A 118 41.94 3.74 -14.75
CA LEU A 118 41.04 4.59 -13.96
C LEU A 118 41.81 5.46 -12.95
N SER A 119 42.98 5.02 -12.48
CA SER A 119 43.73 5.72 -11.42
C SER A 119 44.01 7.19 -11.76
N ASP A 120 44.49 7.47 -12.98
CA ASP A 120 44.82 8.82 -13.43
C ASP A 120 43.59 9.75 -13.55
N PRO A 121 42.49 9.36 -14.25
CA PRO A 121 41.24 10.10 -14.24
C PRO A 121 40.65 10.30 -12.84
N LEU A 122 40.75 9.30 -11.97
CA LEU A 122 40.19 9.35 -10.61
C LEU A 122 40.92 10.37 -9.73
N HIS A 123 42.26 10.41 -9.78
CA HIS A 123 43.03 11.44 -9.07
C HIS A 123 42.65 12.87 -9.49
N LYS A 124 42.42 13.08 -10.79
CA LYS A 124 41.96 14.37 -11.30
C LYS A 124 40.56 14.71 -10.83
N ALA A 125 39.66 13.71 -10.82
CA ALA A 125 38.27 13.89 -10.40
C ALA A 125 38.13 14.18 -8.90
N LEU A 126 38.99 13.61 -8.05
CA LEU A 126 39.02 13.91 -6.61
C LEU A 126 39.45 15.36 -6.32
N LYS A 127 40.28 15.96 -7.19
CA LYS A 127 40.75 17.36 -7.11
C LYS A 127 40.01 18.30 -8.06
N ASP A 128 38.87 17.88 -8.61
CA ASP A 128 38.08 18.69 -9.55
C ASP A 128 37.51 19.93 -8.85
N GLN A 129 37.31 21.02 -9.60
CA GLN A 129 36.71 22.25 -9.09
C GLN A 129 35.23 22.06 -8.77
N ASP A 130 34.54 21.20 -9.51
CA ASP A 130 33.11 20.98 -9.36
C ASP A 130 32.78 19.95 -8.27
N PRO A 131 31.97 20.30 -7.25
CA PRO A 131 31.59 19.38 -6.17
C PRO A 131 30.85 18.12 -6.64
N TYR A 132 30.13 18.19 -7.75
CA TYR A 132 29.39 17.05 -8.31
C TYR A 132 30.34 15.96 -8.85
N VAL A 133 31.47 16.37 -9.42
CA VAL A 133 32.52 15.44 -9.84
C VAL A 133 33.22 14.84 -8.61
N ARG A 134 33.59 15.66 -7.63
CA ARG A 134 34.25 15.19 -6.39
C ARG A 134 33.41 14.19 -5.61
N LYS A 135 32.11 14.46 -5.39
CA LYS A 135 31.21 13.53 -4.68
C LYS A 135 31.04 12.19 -5.42
N THR A 136 31.12 12.21 -6.76
CA THR A 136 31.05 11.01 -7.60
C THR A 136 32.35 10.21 -7.54
N ALA A 137 33.48 10.92 -7.53
CA ALA A 137 34.81 10.33 -7.37
C ALA A 137 34.96 9.64 -6.00
N ALA A 138 34.46 10.24 -4.91
CA ALA A 138 34.48 9.64 -3.58
C ALA A 138 33.83 8.24 -3.55
N LEU A 139 32.63 8.09 -4.13
CA LEU A 139 31.96 6.78 -4.22
C LEU A 139 32.67 5.82 -5.18
N CYS A 140 33.37 6.34 -6.19
CA CYS A 140 34.17 5.52 -7.09
C CYS A 140 35.39 4.91 -6.38
N VAL A 141 35.97 5.60 -5.39
CA VAL A 141 37.07 5.06 -4.57
C VAL A 141 36.60 3.84 -3.77
N ALA A 142 35.40 3.88 -3.17
CA ALA A 142 34.84 2.72 -2.46
C ALA A 142 34.64 1.52 -3.41
N LYS A 143 34.11 1.75 -4.61
CA LYS A 143 33.96 0.71 -5.64
C LYS A 143 35.30 0.15 -6.12
N LEU A 144 36.33 0.99 -6.21
CA LEU A 144 37.68 0.55 -6.57
C LEU A 144 38.26 -0.35 -5.46
N TYR A 145 38.04 0.01 -4.20
CA TYR A 145 38.46 -0.78 -3.04
C TYR A 145 37.78 -2.16 -3.01
N GLU A 146 36.48 -2.26 -3.33
CA GLU A 146 35.77 -3.55 -3.45
C GLU A 146 36.42 -4.48 -4.50
N LEU A 147 36.96 -3.94 -5.58
CA LEU A 147 37.54 -4.72 -6.68
C LEU A 147 39.01 -5.07 -6.48
N LYS A 148 39.84 -4.08 -6.13
CA LYS A 148 41.29 -4.22 -5.90
C LYS A 148 41.74 -3.31 -4.74
N PRO A 149 41.70 -3.79 -3.49
CA PRO A 149 42.14 -3.04 -2.31
C PRO A 149 43.61 -2.56 -2.41
N GLU A 150 44.52 -3.42 -2.88
CA GLU A 150 45.95 -3.11 -3.02
C GLU A 150 46.19 -1.86 -3.87
N LEU A 151 45.52 -1.77 -5.03
CA LEU A 151 45.67 -0.62 -5.93
C LEU A 151 45.11 0.68 -5.33
N ALA A 152 44.06 0.57 -4.50
CA ALA A 152 43.50 1.74 -3.83
C ALA A 152 44.45 2.31 -2.76
N ILE A 153 45.15 1.41 -2.06
CA ILE A 153 46.16 1.75 -1.04
C ILE A 153 47.43 2.28 -1.71
N ASP A 154 47.95 1.60 -2.73
CA ASP A 154 49.21 1.95 -3.39
C ASP A 154 49.16 3.32 -4.09
N ASN A 155 47.99 3.71 -4.61
CA ASN A 155 47.79 5.03 -5.22
C ASN A 155 47.47 6.14 -4.19
N GLY A 156 47.36 5.82 -2.89
CA GLY A 156 47.07 6.80 -1.84
C GLY A 156 45.66 7.41 -1.93
N PHE A 157 44.67 6.68 -2.44
CA PHE A 157 43.29 7.19 -2.53
C PHE A 157 42.61 7.32 -1.17
N LEU A 158 43.02 6.52 -0.17
CA LEU A 158 42.47 6.59 1.19
C LEU A 158 42.82 7.93 1.87
N GLU A 159 44.06 8.40 1.71
CA GLU A 159 44.50 9.70 2.24
C GLU A 159 43.73 10.85 1.58
N GLN A 160 43.53 10.78 0.26
CA GLN A 160 42.75 11.79 -0.48
C GLN A 160 41.28 11.79 -0.07
N LEU A 161 40.70 10.62 0.20
CA LEU A 161 39.32 10.51 0.68
C LEU A 161 39.17 11.05 2.10
N LEU A 162 40.18 10.87 2.95
CA LEU A 162 40.23 11.44 4.29
C LEU A 162 40.32 12.97 4.24
N ASP A 163 41.15 13.53 3.34
CA ASP A 163 41.22 14.98 3.13
C ASP A 163 39.86 15.57 2.69
N MET A 164 39.09 14.83 1.89
CA MET A 164 37.75 15.23 1.44
C MET A 164 36.70 15.30 2.55
N VAL A 165 36.95 14.72 3.73
CA VAL A 165 36.10 14.92 4.91
C VAL A 165 36.18 16.38 5.40
N SER A 166 37.26 17.09 5.04
CA SER A 166 37.45 18.52 5.31
C SER A 166 37.02 19.42 4.14
N ASP A 167 36.29 18.89 3.13
CA ASP A 167 35.81 19.68 1.99
C ASP A 167 34.77 20.73 2.45
N SER A 168 34.71 21.85 1.75
CA SER A 168 33.77 22.95 2.04
C SER A 168 32.32 22.60 1.69
N ASN A 169 32.10 21.61 0.81
CA ASN A 169 30.76 21.18 0.40
C ASN A 169 30.29 19.95 1.22
N PRO A 170 29.20 20.06 1.99
CA PRO A 170 28.69 18.95 2.81
C PRO A 170 28.28 17.69 2.03
N MET A 171 27.94 17.80 0.74
CA MET A 171 27.63 16.61 -0.08
C MET A 171 28.87 15.78 -0.37
N VAL A 172 30.01 16.44 -0.57
CA VAL A 172 31.28 15.77 -0.82
C VAL A 172 31.73 15.07 0.45
N VAL A 173 31.64 15.76 1.59
CA VAL A 173 31.90 15.20 2.92
C VAL A 173 31.02 13.99 3.19
N SER A 174 29.71 14.09 2.94
CA SER A 174 28.78 12.97 3.16
C SER A 174 29.13 11.73 2.33
N ASN A 175 29.38 11.89 1.02
CA ASN A 175 29.75 10.78 0.16
C ASN A 175 31.14 10.22 0.50
N ALA A 176 32.07 11.07 0.95
CA ALA A 176 33.38 10.64 1.43
C ALA A 176 33.26 9.80 2.71
N VAL A 177 32.43 10.23 3.65
CA VAL A 177 32.12 9.48 4.88
C VAL A 177 31.46 8.15 4.56
N ALA A 178 30.47 8.11 3.66
CA ALA A 178 29.84 6.88 3.22
C ALA A 178 30.87 5.90 2.62
N ALA A 179 31.73 6.39 1.72
CA ALA A 179 32.80 5.60 1.14
C ALA A 179 33.81 5.08 2.19
N LEU A 180 34.16 5.88 3.19
CA LEU A 180 35.06 5.46 4.28
C LEU A 180 34.43 4.37 5.16
N VAL A 181 33.13 4.47 5.44
CA VAL A 181 32.38 3.43 6.19
C VAL A 181 32.37 2.11 5.43
N ASP A 182 32.13 2.15 4.12
CA ASP A 182 32.12 0.96 3.27
C ASP A 182 33.52 0.31 3.24
N ILE A 183 34.58 1.10 3.09
CA ILE A 183 35.98 0.63 3.12
C ILE A 183 36.31 0.01 4.48
N HIS A 184 35.90 0.65 5.58
CA HIS A 184 36.14 0.14 6.93
C HIS A 184 35.44 -1.20 7.16
N THR A 185 34.17 -1.31 6.78
CA THR A 185 33.39 -2.55 6.90
C THR A 185 34.02 -3.68 6.08
N THR A 186 34.40 -3.38 4.83
CA THR A 186 35.07 -4.34 3.93
C THR A 186 36.39 -4.82 4.53
N THR A 187 37.17 -3.93 5.15
CA THR A 187 38.47 -4.27 5.76
C THR A 187 38.32 -5.15 6.99
N LEU A 188 37.25 -4.98 7.77
CA LEU A 188 36.93 -5.83 8.92
C LEU A 188 36.53 -7.26 8.51
N GLU A 189 35.97 -7.43 7.31
CA GLU A 189 35.56 -8.73 6.77
C GLU A 189 36.72 -9.51 6.11
N MET A 190 37.90 -8.90 5.92
CA MET A 190 39.07 -9.52 5.30
C MET A 190 39.81 -10.46 6.27
N SER A 191 40.23 -11.64 5.77
CA SER A 191 40.89 -12.70 6.56
C SER A 191 42.26 -12.29 7.12
N GLU A 192 42.94 -11.34 6.46
CA GLU A 192 44.11 -10.62 6.98
C GLU A 192 43.79 -9.12 6.91
N PRO A 193 43.37 -8.48 8.00
CA PRO A 193 43.07 -7.05 8.00
C PRO A 193 44.38 -6.25 7.90
N ASP A 194 44.63 -5.62 6.76
CA ASP A 194 45.69 -4.63 6.66
C ASP A 194 45.30 -3.41 7.49
N SER A 195 46.06 -3.16 8.56
CA SER A 195 45.87 -2.02 9.47
C SER A 195 45.84 -0.66 8.75
N ARG A 196 46.34 -0.56 7.52
CA ARG A 196 46.30 0.65 6.68
C ARG A 196 44.92 0.99 6.12
N GLY A 197 43.99 0.01 6.05
CA GLY A 197 42.59 0.22 5.67
C GLY A 197 41.66 0.52 6.85
N LEU A 198 42.16 0.40 8.08
CA LEU A 198 41.40 0.66 9.29
C LEU A 198 41.37 2.16 9.59
N PHE A 199 40.19 2.74 9.46
CA PHE A 199 39.94 4.12 9.82
C PHE A 199 39.94 4.33 11.36
N GLU A 200 40.93 5.06 11.87
CA GLU A 200 40.95 5.54 13.27
C GLU A 200 40.38 6.98 13.35
N LEU A 201 39.29 7.16 14.11
CA LEU A 201 38.71 8.48 14.37
C LEU A 201 39.65 9.30 15.26
N SER A 202 40.36 10.24 14.68
CA SER A 202 41.02 11.29 15.45
C SER A 202 39.98 12.30 15.97
N GLN A 203 40.26 12.91 17.12
CA GLN A 203 39.43 13.97 17.72
C GLN A 203 39.20 15.16 16.77
N ASP A 204 40.14 15.38 15.84
CA ASP A 204 40.09 16.40 14.78
C ASP A 204 39.11 16.05 13.66
N ILE A 205 39.00 14.78 13.26
CA ILE A 205 38.01 14.34 12.27
C ILE A 205 36.60 14.36 12.86
N LEU A 206 36.47 13.98 14.13
CA LEU A 206 35.20 14.04 14.85
C LEU A 206 34.71 15.48 15.01
N SER A 207 35.59 16.43 15.36
CA SER A 207 35.23 17.85 15.44
C SER A 207 34.81 18.40 14.08
N LYS A 208 35.50 18.02 12.99
CA LYS A 208 35.14 18.40 11.61
C LYS A 208 33.78 17.86 11.15
N LEU A 209 33.47 16.59 11.46
CA LEU A 209 32.16 15.99 11.18
C LEU A 209 31.02 16.65 11.99
N LEU A 210 31.32 17.06 13.23
CA LEU A 210 30.38 17.79 14.08
C LEU A 210 30.19 19.25 13.64
N VAL A 211 31.24 19.90 13.11
CA VAL A 211 31.16 21.24 12.51
C VAL A 211 30.30 21.22 11.24
N ALA A 212 30.38 20.16 10.42
CA ALA A 212 29.51 19.96 9.26
C ALA A 212 28.02 19.74 9.62
N LEU A 213 27.72 19.44 10.89
CA LEU A 213 26.36 19.36 11.46
C LEU A 213 25.95 20.63 12.23
N ASN A 214 26.68 21.73 12.02
CA ASN A 214 26.62 23.02 12.71
C ASN A 214 27.10 23.01 14.18
N GLU A 215 28.27 23.64 14.35
CA GLU A 215 28.91 24.22 15.54
C GLU A 215 28.92 23.40 16.84
N CYS A 216 30.10 22.88 17.23
CA CYS A 216 30.50 22.82 18.64
C CYS A 216 32.01 22.91 18.84
N SER A 217 32.42 23.86 19.66
CA SER A 217 33.62 23.78 20.49
C SER A 217 33.30 22.97 21.76
N GLU A 218 34.04 21.87 21.92
CA GLU A 218 34.57 21.26 23.15
C GLU A 218 33.70 20.86 24.39
N TRP A 219 33.86 19.57 24.73
CA TRP A 219 33.65 18.83 26.00
C TRP A 219 32.21 18.58 26.54
N GLY A 220 31.67 17.42 26.14
CA GLY A 220 30.49 16.76 26.70
C GLY A 220 29.92 15.73 25.73
N GLN A 221 30.75 14.77 25.29
CA GLN A 221 30.56 14.05 24.02
C GLN A 221 29.18 13.38 23.87
N ALA A 222 28.76 12.48 24.77
CA ALA A 222 27.51 11.74 24.57
C ALA A 222 26.23 12.59 24.74
N GLU A 223 26.21 13.49 25.73
CA GLU A 223 25.02 14.28 26.05
C GLU A 223 24.74 15.36 25.00
N HIS A 224 25.79 16.05 24.52
CA HIS A 224 25.65 17.04 23.45
C HIS A 224 25.38 16.41 22.08
N ILE A 225 25.88 15.20 21.81
CA ILE A 225 25.52 14.44 20.61
C ILE A 225 24.01 14.13 20.62
N CYS A 226 23.47 13.64 21.73
CA CYS A 226 22.05 13.39 21.87
C CYS A 226 21.19 14.66 21.73
N GLU A 227 21.63 15.79 22.31
CA GLU A 227 20.94 17.09 22.18
C GLU A 227 20.92 17.61 20.72
N ARG A 228 21.99 17.37 19.95
CA ARG A 228 22.08 17.78 18.52
C ARG A 228 21.37 16.85 17.55
N ILE A 229 21.23 15.58 17.88
CA ILE A 229 20.49 14.62 17.05
C ILE A 229 18.97 14.79 17.26
N MET A 230 18.55 15.33 18.39
CA MET A 230 17.14 15.51 18.75
C MET A 230 16.28 16.25 17.70
N PRO A 231 16.73 17.32 17.00
CA PRO A 231 15.97 17.93 15.91
C PRO A 231 15.71 16.97 14.72
N GLN A 232 16.57 15.99 14.51
CA GLN A 232 16.42 15.00 13.42
C GLN A 232 15.23 14.06 13.64
N PHE A 233 14.66 14.01 14.84
CA PHE A 233 13.40 13.31 15.10
C PHE A 233 12.22 13.87 14.30
N GLN A 234 12.27 15.15 13.90
CA GLN A 234 11.20 15.79 13.12
C GLN A 234 11.42 15.68 11.61
N HIS A 235 12.43 14.93 11.18
CA HIS A 235 12.77 14.79 9.77
C HIS A 235 11.69 14.00 9.01
N VAL A 236 11.44 14.39 7.74
CA VAL A 236 10.40 13.77 6.89
C VAL A 236 10.73 12.33 6.52
N ASN A 237 12.01 12.02 6.31
CA ASN A 237 12.49 10.68 5.99
C ASN A 237 12.60 9.83 7.26
N GLY A 238 11.82 8.74 7.34
CA GLY A 238 11.82 7.82 8.47
C GLY A 238 13.15 7.09 8.71
N SER A 239 13.99 6.94 7.69
CA SER A 239 15.33 6.35 7.84
C SER A 239 16.23 7.24 8.69
N VAL A 240 16.13 8.57 8.53
CA VAL A 240 16.88 9.55 9.35
C VAL A 240 16.39 9.51 10.78
N VAL A 241 15.07 9.42 10.98
CA VAL A 241 14.45 9.30 12.30
C VAL A 241 14.92 8.02 13.01
N LEU A 242 14.90 6.87 12.34
CA LEU A 242 15.37 5.61 12.92
C LEU A 242 16.88 5.63 13.20
N ALA A 243 17.70 6.22 12.33
CA ALA A 243 19.14 6.38 12.56
C ALA A 243 19.43 7.31 13.74
N ALA A 244 18.66 8.39 13.88
CA ALA A 244 18.72 9.29 15.02
C ALA A 244 18.35 8.56 16.33
N ILE A 245 17.29 7.74 16.31
CA ILE A 245 16.88 6.92 17.46
C ILE A 245 17.95 5.87 17.79
N LYS A 246 18.55 5.22 16.79
CA LYS A 246 19.68 4.30 16.97
C LYS A 246 20.83 4.96 17.73
N ALA A 247 21.25 6.14 17.27
CA ALA A 247 22.34 6.88 17.90
C ALA A 247 22.00 7.23 19.36
N VAL A 248 20.80 7.76 19.61
CA VAL A 248 20.35 8.12 20.96
C VAL A 248 20.28 6.88 21.87
N MET A 249 19.70 5.77 21.41
CA MET A 249 19.59 4.52 22.21
C MET A 249 20.95 3.87 22.49
N THR A 250 21.94 4.05 21.62
CA THR A 250 23.31 3.55 21.87
C THR A 250 24.02 4.39 22.93
N HIS A 251 23.83 5.70 22.91
CA HIS A 251 24.49 6.63 23.84
C HIS A 251 23.72 6.86 25.14
N ILE A 252 22.44 6.47 25.24
CA ILE A 252 21.59 6.69 26.43
C ILE A 252 22.18 6.05 27.70
N LYS A 253 22.87 4.91 27.57
CA LYS A 253 23.55 4.22 28.68
C LYS A 253 24.70 5.03 29.28
N HIS A 254 25.26 5.98 28.53
CA HIS A 254 26.40 6.81 28.91
C HIS A 254 25.97 8.21 29.37
N VAL A 255 24.67 8.52 29.35
CA VAL A 255 24.12 9.80 29.81
C VAL A 255 23.98 9.76 31.33
N THR A 256 24.67 10.66 32.03
CA THR A 256 24.64 10.73 33.50
C THR A 256 23.44 11.54 34.02
N ARG A 257 22.92 12.48 33.22
CA ARG A 257 21.75 13.32 33.56
C ARG A 257 20.41 12.57 33.40
N GLN A 258 19.84 12.07 34.49
CA GLN A 258 18.52 11.39 34.51
C GLN A 258 17.35 12.24 33.95
N GLN A 259 17.39 13.56 34.12
CA GLN A 259 16.37 14.46 33.56
C GLN A 259 16.43 14.49 32.02
N LEU A 260 17.64 14.51 31.45
CA LEU A 260 17.85 14.47 30.01
C LEU A 260 17.42 13.12 29.43
N GLN A 261 17.73 12.01 30.10
CA GLN A 261 17.27 10.68 29.72
C GLN A 261 15.74 10.61 29.62
N THR A 262 15.03 11.12 30.64
CA THR A 262 13.56 11.17 30.63
C THR A 262 13.01 12.05 29.51
N GLN A 263 13.68 13.18 29.22
CA GLN A 263 13.30 14.08 28.14
C GLN A 263 13.50 13.44 26.76
N LEU A 264 14.60 12.72 26.54
CA LEU A 264 14.88 11.99 25.31
C LEU A 264 13.82 10.91 25.06
N ILE A 265 13.51 10.09 26.08
CA ILE A 265 12.45 9.06 26.00
C ILE A 265 11.10 9.67 25.62
N ARG A 266 10.70 10.78 26.26
CA ARG A 266 9.43 11.45 25.92
C ARG A 266 9.42 12.01 24.50
N LYS A 267 10.55 12.53 24.01
CA LYS A 267 10.65 13.12 22.66
C LYS A 267 10.76 12.07 21.55
N MET A 268 11.12 10.82 21.87
CA MET A 268 11.13 9.71 20.92
C MET A 268 9.73 9.14 20.61
N ALA A 269 8.73 9.35 21.47
CA ALA A 269 7.39 8.81 21.24
C ALA A 269 6.66 9.42 20.01
N PRO A 270 6.56 10.76 19.85
CA PRO A 270 5.91 11.36 18.68
C PRO A 270 6.45 10.93 17.31
N PRO A 271 7.79 10.87 17.07
CA PRO A 271 8.30 10.45 15.77
C PRO A 271 8.00 8.97 15.48
N LEU A 272 8.05 8.08 16.49
CA LEU A 272 7.66 6.68 16.32
C LEU A 272 6.18 6.55 15.94
N VAL A 273 5.29 7.36 16.53
CA VAL A 273 3.87 7.42 16.16
C VAL A 273 3.68 7.92 14.72
N SER A 274 4.47 8.90 14.29
CA SER A 274 4.45 9.38 12.90
C SER A 274 4.86 8.29 11.91
N LEU A 275 5.85 7.44 12.25
CA LEU A 275 6.27 6.33 11.40
C LEU A 275 5.18 5.26 11.22
N ILE A 276 4.34 5.05 12.24
CA ILE A 276 3.17 4.14 12.14
C ILE A 276 2.09 4.69 11.19
N SER A 277 2.14 5.98 10.87
CA SER A 277 1.21 6.60 9.91
C SER A 277 1.72 6.63 8.46
N ALA A 278 2.92 6.12 8.20
CA ALA A 278 3.55 6.09 6.88
C ALA A 278 2.98 4.97 5.97
N GLU A 279 3.64 4.66 4.85
CA GLU A 279 3.27 3.54 3.97
C GLU A 279 3.43 2.17 4.67
N PRO A 280 2.65 1.13 4.31
CA PRO A 280 2.59 -0.12 5.07
C PRO A 280 3.93 -0.83 5.27
N GLU A 281 4.85 -0.72 4.31
CA GLU A 281 6.21 -1.27 4.35
C GLU A 281 7.05 -0.54 5.40
N VAL A 282 6.97 0.79 5.42
CA VAL A 282 7.64 1.64 6.42
C VAL A 282 7.02 1.41 7.80
N GLN A 283 5.70 1.25 7.88
CA GLN A 283 5.02 0.90 9.14
C GLN A 283 5.53 -0.44 9.68
N TRP A 284 5.66 -1.46 8.83
CA TRP A 284 6.12 -2.77 9.28
C TRP A 284 7.56 -2.71 9.81
N VAL A 285 8.48 -2.06 9.08
CA VAL A 285 9.85 -1.82 9.56
C VAL A 285 9.84 -1.05 10.88
N ALA A 286 9.01 -0.01 11.00
CA ALA A 286 8.87 0.75 12.23
C ALA A 286 8.33 -0.11 13.39
N LEU A 287 7.31 -0.94 13.18
CA LEU A 287 6.72 -1.81 14.20
C LEU A 287 7.75 -2.85 14.69
N ARG A 288 8.53 -3.46 13.80
CA ARG A 288 9.59 -4.41 14.17
C ARG A 288 10.67 -3.75 15.02
N ASN A 289 11.06 -2.51 14.69
CA ASN A 289 12.01 -1.74 15.50
C ASN A 289 11.39 -1.28 16.82
N ILE A 290 10.12 -0.85 16.84
CA ILE A 290 9.38 -0.49 18.05
C ILE A 290 9.29 -1.69 19.01
N ASN A 291 9.09 -2.89 18.49
CA ASN A 291 9.08 -4.11 19.30
C ASN A 291 10.40 -4.29 20.07
N LEU A 292 11.55 -4.05 19.43
CA LEU A 292 12.86 -4.08 20.09
C LEU A 292 12.99 -2.94 21.13
N LEU A 293 12.57 -1.73 20.77
CA LEU A 293 12.64 -0.57 21.67
C LEU A 293 11.79 -0.77 22.94
N LEU A 294 10.62 -1.37 22.82
CA LEU A 294 9.75 -1.67 23.97
C LEU A 294 10.30 -2.78 24.88
N GLN A 295 11.20 -3.63 24.38
CA GLN A 295 11.90 -4.61 25.22
C GLN A 295 12.99 -3.95 26.09
N VAL A 296 13.62 -2.88 25.59
CA VAL A 296 14.63 -2.12 26.33
C VAL A 296 13.96 -1.10 27.26
N GLU A 297 13.01 -0.32 26.75
CA GLU A 297 12.32 0.75 27.47
C GLU A 297 10.79 0.55 27.40
N PRO A 298 10.19 -0.25 28.30
CA PRO A 298 8.75 -0.53 28.31
C PRO A 298 7.87 0.71 28.55
N ASN A 299 8.45 1.81 29.05
CA ASN A 299 7.75 3.06 29.35
C ASN A 299 7.59 3.99 28.15
N LEU A 300 8.20 3.68 27.00
CA LEU A 300 8.29 4.60 25.85
C LEU A 300 6.92 4.98 25.24
N LEU A 301 5.99 4.02 25.10
CA LEU A 301 4.71 4.19 24.38
C LEU A 301 3.47 3.83 25.20
N GLN A 302 3.54 3.89 26.54
CA GLN A 302 2.43 3.47 27.42
C GLN A 302 1.13 4.26 27.22
N ASN A 303 1.23 5.53 26.81
CA ASN A 303 0.06 6.39 26.58
C ASN A 303 -0.53 6.26 25.16
N GLU A 304 0.20 5.65 24.23
CA GLU A 304 -0.12 5.68 22.79
C GLU A 304 -0.73 4.37 22.26
N MET A 305 -1.35 3.56 23.14
CA MET A 305 -1.95 2.26 22.79
C MET A 305 -2.91 2.33 21.59
N ARG A 306 -3.68 3.42 21.47
CA ARG A 306 -4.71 3.59 20.43
C ARG A 306 -4.12 3.65 19.02
N VAL A 307 -2.85 4.06 18.88
CA VAL A 307 -2.14 4.12 17.58
C VAL A 307 -1.92 2.72 17.01
N PHE A 308 -1.81 1.71 17.86
CA PHE A 308 -1.59 0.32 17.48
C PHE A 308 -2.88 -0.43 17.13
N PHE A 309 -4.06 0.22 17.19
CA PHE A 309 -5.29 -0.43 16.76
C PHE A 309 -5.26 -0.74 15.26
N CYS A 310 -5.62 -1.98 14.94
CA CYS A 310 -5.59 -2.50 13.58
C CYS A 310 -6.69 -1.84 12.75
N LYS A 311 -6.33 -1.24 11.62
CA LYS A 311 -7.30 -0.73 10.65
C LYS A 311 -7.70 -1.85 9.69
N TYR A 312 -8.87 -1.74 9.08
CA TYR A 312 -9.37 -2.73 8.12
C TYR A 312 -8.41 -2.91 6.92
N ASN A 313 -7.82 -1.80 6.45
CA ASN A 313 -6.92 -1.75 5.30
C ASN A 313 -5.44 -2.07 5.64
N ASP A 314 -5.12 -2.40 6.89
CA ASP A 314 -3.76 -2.78 7.25
C ASP A 314 -3.44 -4.18 6.67
N PRO A 315 -2.26 -4.38 6.05
CA PRO A 315 -1.85 -5.70 5.60
C PRO A 315 -1.75 -6.71 6.75
N PRO A 316 -1.90 -8.03 6.50
CA PRO A 316 -1.86 -9.05 7.55
C PRO A 316 -0.58 -9.00 8.41
N TYR A 317 0.58 -8.78 7.79
CA TYR A 317 1.86 -8.68 8.50
C TYR A 317 1.94 -7.45 9.43
N VAL A 318 1.29 -6.33 9.08
CA VAL A 318 1.19 -5.14 9.96
C VAL A 318 0.26 -5.44 11.14
N LYS A 319 -0.89 -6.08 10.87
CA LYS A 319 -1.88 -6.45 11.88
C LYS A 319 -1.29 -7.38 12.95
N VAL A 320 -0.55 -8.41 12.53
CA VAL A 320 0.08 -9.37 13.47
C VAL A 320 1.11 -8.67 14.38
N GLU A 321 1.94 -7.79 13.84
CA GLU A 321 2.94 -7.05 14.63
C GLU A 321 2.27 -6.03 15.58
N LYS A 322 1.21 -5.36 15.13
CA LYS A 322 0.40 -4.49 16.00
C LYS A 322 -0.17 -5.25 17.19
N LEU A 323 -0.70 -6.47 16.99
CA LEU A 323 -1.19 -7.31 18.07
C LEU A 323 -0.09 -7.67 19.08
N ASP A 324 1.13 -8.03 18.64
CA ASP A 324 2.24 -8.34 19.55
C ASP A 324 2.63 -7.12 20.41
N ILE A 325 2.68 -5.94 19.80
CA ILE A 325 2.96 -4.68 20.51
C ILE A 325 1.84 -4.34 21.49
N MET A 326 0.57 -4.55 21.13
CA MET A 326 -0.57 -4.33 22.03
C MET A 326 -0.49 -5.22 23.28
N VAL A 327 -0.10 -6.49 23.15
CA VAL A 327 0.14 -7.40 24.30
C VAL A 327 1.23 -6.82 25.21
N ARG A 328 2.32 -6.29 24.63
CA ARG A 328 3.44 -5.72 25.39
C ARG A 328 3.07 -4.42 26.11
N LEU A 329 2.29 -3.56 25.47
CA LEU A 329 1.79 -2.31 26.06
C LEU A 329 0.61 -2.51 27.01
N ALA A 330 0.00 -3.71 27.06
CA ALA A 330 -1.15 -3.98 27.91
C ALA A 330 -0.80 -3.74 29.39
N ALA A 331 -1.58 -2.88 30.03
CA ALA A 331 -1.51 -2.53 31.46
C ALA A 331 -2.93 -2.49 32.04
N GLU A 332 -3.06 -2.53 33.36
CA GLU A 332 -4.37 -2.58 34.05
C GLU A 332 -5.33 -1.45 33.63
N LYS A 333 -4.79 -0.26 33.30
CA LYS A 333 -5.57 0.91 32.88
C LYS A 333 -6.20 0.80 31.49
N ASN A 334 -5.55 0.06 30.58
CA ASN A 334 -5.91 0.04 29.16
C ASN A 334 -6.53 -1.30 28.73
N VAL A 335 -6.58 -2.28 29.63
CA VAL A 335 -6.99 -3.65 29.31
C VAL A 335 -8.44 -3.74 28.84
N ASP A 336 -9.33 -2.88 29.36
CA ASP A 336 -10.74 -2.86 28.93
C ASP A 336 -10.88 -2.44 27.47
N THR A 337 -10.20 -1.36 27.06
CA THR A 337 -10.21 -0.92 25.67
C THR A 337 -9.58 -1.96 24.75
N LEU A 338 -8.51 -2.62 25.19
CA LEU A 338 -7.86 -3.71 24.46
C LEU A 338 -8.80 -4.91 24.28
N LEU A 339 -9.48 -5.34 25.34
CA LEU A 339 -10.39 -6.49 25.28
C LEU A 339 -11.64 -6.19 24.45
N SER A 340 -12.18 -4.98 24.53
CA SER A 340 -13.31 -4.58 23.66
C SER A 340 -12.91 -4.61 22.19
N GLU A 341 -11.72 -4.09 21.84
CA GLU A 341 -11.21 -4.13 20.47
C GLU A 341 -11.00 -5.59 20.03
N LEU A 342 -10.30 -6.42 20.81
CA LEU A 342 -10.06 -7.82 20.46
C LEU A 342 -11.36 -8.63 20.35
N LYS A 343 -12.34 -8.36 21.22
CA LYS A 343 -13.67 -8.97 21.15
C LYS A 343 -14.39 -8.56 19.87
N GLU A 344 -14.44 -7.27 19.55
CA GLU A 344 -15.08 -6.78 18.32
C GLU A 344 -14.46 -7.44 17.07
N ARG A 345 -13.13 -7.61 17.05
CA ARG A 345 -12.43 -8.30 15.95
C ARG A 345 -12.69 -9.80 15.91
N ALA A 346 -12.84 -10.46 17.05
CA ALA A 346 -13.09 -11.90 17.12
C ALA A 346 -14.56 -12.29 16.91
N THR A 347 -15.52 -11.41 17.24
CA THR A 347 -16.97 -11.68 17.20
C THR A 347 -17.68 -11.16 15.95
N SER A 348 -16.99 -10.42 15.06
CA SER A 348 -17.54 -10.02 13.75
C SER A 348 -16.94 -10.80 12.58
N PRO A 349 -17.01 -12.15 12.55
CA PRO A 349 -16.47 -12.92 11.43
C PRO A 349 -17.20 -12.59 10.11
N SER A 350 -18.42 -12.02 10.16
CA SER A 350 -19.21 -11.64 8.98
C SER A 350 -18.80 -10.33 8.29
N THR A 351 -18.03 -9.43 8.93
CA THR A 351 -17.51 -8.22 8.26
C THR A 351 -16.07 -8.40 7.74
N TYR A 352 -15.37 -9.45 8.16
CA TYR A 352 -14.02 -9.80 7.72
C TYR A 352 -13.96 -11.13 6.93
N ALA A 353 -15.13 -11.64 6.51
CA ALA A 353 -15.34 -12.84 5.71
C ALA A 353 -14.85 -12.72 4.25
N SER A 354 -13.61 -12.26 4.04
CA SER A 354 -12.78 -12.87 3.01
C SER A 354 -12.07 -14.05 3.67
N GLU A 355 -11.90 -15.17 2.97
CA GLU A 355 -11.15 -16.35 3.44
C GLU A 355 -9.70 -16.04 3.90
N ALA A 356 -9.22 -14.80 3.71
CA ALA A 356 -7.84 -14.36 3.83
C ALA A 356 -7.34 -13.90 5.22
N ASP A 357 -8.14 -13.90 6.30
CA ASP A 357 -7.67 -13.43 7.64
C ASP A 357 -8.00 -14.36 8.83
N VAL A 358 -8.10 -15.68 8.59
CA VAL A 358 -8.28 -16.69 9.65
C VAL A 358 -7.14 -16.64 10.68
N GLU A 359 -5.91 -16.48 10.21
CA GLU A 359 -4.72 -16.41 11.06
C GLU A 359 -4.73 -15.19 11.99
N PHE A 360 -5.23 -14.04 11.53
CA PHE A 360 -5.35 -12.86 12.38
C PHE A 360 -6.37 -13.07 13.50
N VAL A 361 -7.51 -13.71 13.21
CA VAL A 361 -8.52 -14.04 14.23
C VAL A 361 -7.92 -15.00 15.26
N ARG A 362 -7.22 -16.05 14.83
CA ARG A 362 -6.50 -16.96 15.74
C ARG A 362 -5.50 -16.20 16.61
N ARG A 363 -4.69 -15.33 16.00
CA ARG A 363 -3.71 -14.50 16.72
C ARG A 363 -4.36 -13.54 17.71
N ALA A 364 -5.53 -13.00 17.40
CA ALA A 364 -6.29 -12.14 18.30
C ALA A 364 -6.82 -12.92 19.52
N ILE A 365 -7.34 -14.13 19.33
CA ILE A 365 -7.79 -15.01 20.41
C ILE A 365 -6.62 -15.41 21.31
N LYS A 366 -5.47 -15.78 20.71
CA LYS A 366 -4.24 -16.04 21.43
C LYS A 366 -3.77 -14.83 22.25
N THR A 367 -3.92 -13.63 21.69
CA THR A 367 -3.63 -12.36 22.35
C THR A 367 -4.54 -12.12 23.57
N ILE A 368 -5.83 -12.48 23.50
CA ILE A 368 -6.73 -12.45 24.67
C ILE A 368 -6.22 -13.40 25.77
N GLY A 369 -5.80 -14.61 25.40
CA GLY A 369 -5.18 -15.58 26.31
C GLY A 369 -3.91 -15.03 26.98
N HIS A 370 -3.02 -14.41 26.20
CA HIS A 370 -1.81 -13.79 26.75
C HIS A 370 -2.11 -12.61 27.67
N CYS A 371 -3.14 -11.80 27.38
CA CYS A 371 -3.58 -10.72 28.26
C CYS A 371 -4.08 -11.26 29.61
N ALA A 372 -4.81 -12.37 29.60
CA ALA A 372 -5.27 -13.04 30.82
C ALA A 372 -4.12 -13.56 31.69
N ILE A 373 -3.03 -14.04 31.06
CA ILE A 373 -1.85 -14.54 31.79
C ILE A 373 -0.98 -13.38 32.31
N LYS A 374 -0.89 -12.28 31.56
CA LYS A 374 -0.08 -11.11 31.92
C LYS A 374 -0.68 -10.30 33.07
N ILE A 375 -2.00 -10.11 33.06
CA ILE A 375 -2.71 -9.24 34.02
C ILE A 375 -3.79 -10.06 34.73
N GLU A 376 -3.59 -10.34 36.01
CA GLU A 376 -4.54 -11.15 36.80
C GLU A 376 -5.93 -10.49 36.89
N ALA A 377 -5.99 -9.18 37.04
CA ALA A 377 -7.25 -8.44 37.16
C ALA A 377 -8.15 -8.50 35.90
N SER A 378 -7.61 -8.89 34.74
CA SER A 378 -8.38 -9.06 33.50
C SER A 378 -8.71 -10.50 33.18
N ALA A 379 -8.15 -11.49 33.89
CA ALA A 379 -8.34 -12.91 33.59
C ALA A 379 -9.82 -13.33 33.54
N GLU A 380 -10.63 -12.90 34.50
CA GLU A 380 -12.08 -13.21 34.54
C GLU A 380 -12.83 -12.63 33.34
N ARG A 381 -12.52 -11.39 32.96
CA ARG A 381 -13.10 -10.74 31.79
C ARG A 381 -12.69 -11.45 30.50
N CYS A 382 -11.42 -11.85 30.38
CA CYS A 382 -10.92 -12.59 29.22
C CYS A 382 -11.63 -13.95 29.07
N VAL A 383 -11.82 -14.67 30.19
CA VAL A 383 -12.54 -15.95 30.19
C VAL A 383 -13.99 -15.79 29.71
N ASN A 384 -14.69 -14.75 30.16
CA ASN A 384 -16.05 -14.47 29.68
C ASN A 384 -16.08 -14.15 28.18
N VAL A 385 -15.10 -13.41 27.67
CA VAL A 385 -14.97 -13.16 26.23
C VAL A 385 -14.70 -14.44 25.46
N LEU A 386 -13.80 -15.30 25.94
CA LEU A 386 -13.52 -16.60 25.30
C LEU A 386 -14.75 -17.52 25.30
N LEU A 387 -15.55 -17.51 26.37
CA LEU A 387 -16.82 -18.22 26.43
C LEU A 387 -17.84 -17.72 25.39
N ASP A 388 -17.98 -16.40 25.25
CA ASP A 388 -18.83 -15.79 24.22
C ASP A 388 -18.37 -16.19 22.81
N LEU A 389 -17.05 -16.28 22.59
CA LEU A 389 -16.47 -16.73 21.32
C LEU A 389 -16.75 -18.22 21.06
N ILE A 390 -16.64 -19.09 22.06
CA ILE A 390 -16.98 -20.51 21.94
C ILE A 390 -18.47 -20.67 21.59
N ALA A 391 -19.35 -19.82 22.16
CA ALA A 391 -20.79 -19.84 21.87
C ALA A 391 -21.14 -19.51 20.40
N THR A 392 -20.23 -18.89 19.64
CA THR A 392 -20.45 -18.61 18.21
C THR A 392 -20.46 -19.85 17.33
N ARG A 393 -19.93 -20.99 17.82
CA ARG A 393 -19.81 -22.26 17.07
C ARG A 393 -19.05 -22.18 15.74
N VAL A 394 -18.10 -21.25 15.62
CA VAL A 394 -17.18 -21.21 14.47
C VAL A 394 -15.97 -22.09 14.78
N SER A 395 -15.78 -23.18 14.03
CA SER A 395 -14.81 -24.24 14.35
C SER A 395 -13.39 -23.74 14.65
N TYR A 396 -12.75 -22.93 13.77
CA TYR A 396 -11.39 -22.42 14.01
C TYR A 396 -11.29 -21.42 15.19
N VAL A 397 -12.37 -20.72 15.54
CA VAL A 397 -12.43 -19.81 16.70
C VAL A 397 -12.51 -20.60 17.98
N VAL A 398 -13.37 -21.62 17.99
CA VAL A 398 -13.58 -22.53 19.13
C VAL A 398 -12.28 -23.26 19.46
N GLN A 399 -11.58 -23.77 18.45
CA GLN A 399 -10.30 -24.48 18.61
C GLN A 399 -9.24 -23.61 19.30
N GLU A 400 -8.99 -22.41 18.78
CA GLU A 400 -7.99 -21.50 19.36
C GLU A 400 -8.40 -21.02 20.76
N ALA A 401 -9.70 -20.80 21.00
CA ALA A 401 -10.22 -20.42 22.30
C ALA A 401 -9.98 -21.52 23.35
N ILE A 402 -10.11 -22.80 22.99
CA ILE A 402 -9.84 -23.93 23.88
C ILE A 402 -8.36 -24.00 24.25
N VAL A 403 -7.46 -23.75 23.29
CA VAL A 403 -6.01 -23.65 23.56
C VAL A 403 -5.72 -22.53 24.56
N ALA A 404 -6.32 -21.35 24.37
CA ALA A 404 -6.18 -20.21 25.28
C ALA A 404 -6.75 -20.50 26.69
N VAL A 405 -7.92 -21.15 26.78
CA VAL A 405 -8.55 -21.54 28.06
C VAL A 405 -7.67 -22.52 28.83
N LYS A 406 -7.06 -23.51 28.14
CA LYS A 406 -6.09 -24.43 28.76
C LYS A 406 -4.96 -23.65 29.44
N ASP A 407 -4.36 -22.68 28.76
CA ASP A 407 -3.23 -21.92 29.31
C ASP A 407 -3.64 -21.02 30.48
N ILE A 408 -4.86 -20.47 30.46
CA ILE A 408 -5.45 -19.74 31.60
C ILE A 408 -5.68 -20.67 32.80
N LEU A 409 -6.23 -21.87 32.60
CA LEU A 409 -6.44 -22.86 33.66
C LEU A 409 -5.11 -23.35 34.26
N ARG A 410 -4.05 -23.45 33.44
CA ARG A 410 -2.70 -23.77 33.91
C ARG A 410 -2.07 -22.65 34.74
N LYS A 411 -2.43 -21.38 34.48
CA LYS A 411 -1.97 -20.22 35.28
C LYS A 411 -2.75 -20.04 36.57
N TYR A 412 -4.08 -20.22 36.52
CA TYR A 412 -5.00 -20.05 37.64
C TYR A 412 -5.75 -21.36 37.94
N PRO A 413 -5.07 -22.36 38.56
CA PRO A 413 -5.74 -23.60 38.95
C PRO A 413 -6.94 -23.33 39.86
N SER A 414 -8.05 -24.01 39.59
CA SER A 414 -9.27 -24.04 40.42
C SER A 414 -10.14 -22.77 40.47
N ARG A 415 -9.82 -21.67 39.77
CA ARG A 415 -10.62 -20.44 39.78
C ARG A 415 -11.73 -20.38 38.72
N TYR A 416 -11.48 -20.96 37.55
CA TYR A 416 -12.37 -20.85 36.37
C TYR A 416 -13.00 -22.19 35.96
N GLU A 417 -13.31 -23.03 36.94
CA GLU A 417 -13.79 -24.40 36.67
C GLU A 417 -15.21 -24.46 36.06
N GLY A 418 -16.02 -23.41 36.24
CA GLY A 418 -17.35 -23.31 35.63
C GLY A 418 -17.34 -23.28 34.10
N VAL A 419 -16.17 -23.06 33.48
CA VAL A 419 -15.96 -23.04 32.02
C VAL A 419 -15.94 -24.46 31.43
N ILE A 420 -15.57 -25.46 32.24
CA ILE A 420 -15.24 -26.82 31.79
C ILE A 420 -16.42 -27.52 31.10
N PRO A 421 -17.66 -27.51 31.63
CA PRO A 421 -18.79 -28.16 30.97
C PRO A 421 -19.08 -27.57 29.58
N ILE A 422 -18.98 -26.24 29.45
CA ILE A 422 -19.22 -25.54 28.18
C ILE A 422 -18.19 -25.96 27.13
N VAL A 423 -16.90 -26.03 27.52
CA VAL A 423 -15.82 -26.48 26.64
C VAL A 423 -16.00 -27.95 26.21
N CYS A 424 -16.51 -28.82 27.10
CA CYS A 424 -16.76 -30.22 26.77
C CYS A 424 -17.92 -30.42 25.77
N THR A 425 -18.90 -29.50 25.73
CA THR A 425 -19.98 -29.56 24.71
C THR A 425 -19.50 -29.23 23.29
N ALA A 426 -18.31 -28.63 23.15
CA ALA A 426 -17.74 -28.24 21.86
C ALA A 426 -16.88 -29.33 21.21
N LEU A 427 -16.94 -30.58 21.69
CA LEU A 427 -16.13 -31.72 21.21
C LEU A 427 -16.30 -31.99 19.71
N GLU A 428 -17.52 -31.85 19.18
CA GLU A 428 -17.84 -32.16 17.78
C GLU A 428 -17.19 -31.18 16.78
N GLU A 429 -16.76 -30.00 17.25
CA GLU A 429 -16.21 -28.92 16.42
C GLU A 429 -14.67 -28.95 16.31
N LEU A 430 -14.01 -29.96 16.91
CA LEU A 430 -12.54 -30.05 17.06
C LEU A 430 -11.88 -31.01 16.06
N ASP A 431 -11.20 -30.47 15.05
CA ASP A 431 -10.36 -31.20 14.11
C ASP A 431 -8.85 -31.01 14.38
N GLU A 432 -8.41 -29.82 14.82
CA GLU A 432 -6.99 -29.51 15.00
C GLU A 432 -6.32 -30.26 16.17
N PRO A 433 -5.15 -30.89 15.96
CA PRO A 433 -4.46 -31.67 16.99
C PRO A 433 -4.12 -30.88 18.26
N GLU A 434 -3.77 -29.60 18.15
CA GLU A 434 -3.42 -28.77 19.32
C GLU A 434 -4.63 -28.51 20.21
N ALA A 435 -5.79 -28.26 19.62
CA ALA A 435 -7.04 -28.05 20.33
C ALA A 435 -7.56 -29.36 20.97
N ARG A 436 -7.50 -30.49 20.23
CA ARG A 436 -7.82 -31.83 20.78
C ARG A 436 -6.93 -32.19 21.97
N ALA A 437 -5.62 -32.02 21.84
CA ALA A 437 -4.66 -32.25 22.92
C ALA A 437 -4.95 -31.34 24.14
N SER A 438 -5.37 -30.10 23.89
CA SER A 438 -5.73 -29.13 24.93
C SER A 438 -7.00 -29.54 25.67
N LEU A 439 -8.04 -30.00 24.95
CA LEU A 439 -9.27 -30.50 25.56
C LEU A 439 -9.02 -31.76 26.40
N VAL A 440 -8.29 -32.74 25.86
CA VAL A 440 -7.93 -33.97 26.56
C VAL A 440 -7.16 -33.66 27.85
N TRP A 441 -6.26 -32.68 27.80
CA TRP A 441 -5.56 -32.21 29.00
C TRP A 441 -6.54 -31.63 30.04
N ILE A 442 -7.49 -30.79 29.64
CA ILE A 442 -8.50 -30.19 30.54
C ILE A 442 -9.34 -31.30 31.21
N VAL A 443 -9.80 -32.28 30.43
CA VAL A 443 -10.59 -33.41 30.95
C VAL A 443 -9.78 -34.25 31.95
N GLY A 444 -8.52 -34.57 31.65
CA GLY A 444 -7.66 -35.33 32.57
C GLY A 444 -7.27 -34.58 33.85
N GLU A 445 -7.03 -33.27 33.76
CA GLU A 445 -6.67 -32.44 34.91
C GLU A 445 -7.88 -32.20 35.83
N HIS A 446 -9.09 -32.07 35.28
CA HIS A 446 -10.32 -31.80 36.05
C HIS A 446 -11.27 -33.01 36.17
N ALA A 447 -10.76 -34.22 35.94
CA ALA A 447 -11.52 -35.48 35.99
C ALA A 447 -12.29 -35.77 37.29
N GLU A 448 -11.92 -35.12 38.42
CA GLU A 448 -12.64 -35.23 39.69
C GLU A 448 -14.05 -34.63 39.62
N LYS A 449 -14.21 -33.53 38.88
CA LYS A 449 -15.45 -32.73 38.83
C LYS A 449 -16.32 -33.00 37.60
N ILE A 450 -15.76 -33.67 36.60
CA ILE A 450 -16.48 -34.09 35.39
C ILE A 450 -16.98 -35.52 35.61
N ASP A 451 -18.30 -35.70 35.61
CA ASP A 451 -18.91 -37.01 35.86
C ASP A 451 -18.80 -37.95 34.65
N ASN A 452 -18.94 -37.41 33.43
CA ASN A 452 -18.84 -38.14 32.16
C ASN A 452 -17.41 -38.18 31.58
N ALA A 453 -16.37 -37.93 32.38
CA ALA A 453 -14.98 -37.91 31.90
C ALA A 453 -14.49 -39.25 31.35
N GLY A 454 -15.01 -40.37 31.89
CA GLY A 454 -14.70 -41.72 31.42
C GLY A 454 -15.17 -41.94 29.99
N ASP A 455 -16.45 -41.63 29.72
CA ASP A 455 -17.08 -41.82 28.41
C ASP A 455 -16.43 -40.92 27.35
N LEU A 456 -16.12 -39.67 27.70
CA LEU A 456 -15.44 -38.72 26.80
C LEU A 456 -14.04 -39.22 26.41
N LEU A 457 -13.28 -39.75 27.37
CA LEU A 457 -11.94 -40.29 27.09
C LEU A 457 -11.99 -41.64 26.36
N GLU A 458 -13.02 -42.47 26.57
CA GLU A 458 -13.18 -43.72 25.83
C GLU A 458 -13.30 -43.49 24.32
N GLY A 459 -14.07 -42.47 23.91
CA GLY A 459 -14.16 -42.08 22.48
C GLY A 459 -12.81 -41.72 21.85
N PHE A 460 -11.91 -41.05 22.59
CA PHE A 460 -10.54 -40.76 22.13
C PHE A 460 -9.60 -41.97 22.18
N VAL A 461 -9.87 -42.94 23.05
CA VAL A 461 -9.07 -44.17 23.15
C VAL A 461 -9.40 -45.11 21.98
N ASP A 462 -10.64 -45.12 21.51
CA ASP A 462 -11.04 -45.93 20.34
C ASP A 462 -10.40 -45.41 19.04
N SER A 463 -10.21 -44.08 18.89
CA SER A 463 -9.49 -43.47 17.76
C SER A 463 -7.97 -43.33 17.96
N PHE A 464 -7.39 -43.89 19.03
CA PHE A 464 -6.02 -43.57 19.50
C PHE A 464 -4.93 -43.71 18.43
N LEU A 465 -5.00 -44.73 17.56
CA LEU A 465 -4.00 -44.96 16.50
C LEU A 465 -4.12 -43.99 15.33
N GLU A 466 -5.30 -43.39 15.13
CA GLU A 466 -5.58 -42.43 14.06
C GLU A 466 -5.20 -40.99 14.45
N GLU A 467 -4.99 -40.72 15.75
CA GLU A 467 -4.62 -39.41 16.27
C GLU A 467 -3.14 -39.04 16.08
N ALA A 468 -2.83 -37.74 16.06
CA ALA A 468 -1.45 -37.25 16.04
C ALA A 468 -0.69 -37.54 17.35
N TYR A 469 0.64 -37.71 17.27
CA TYR A 469 1.50 -38.04 18.43
C TYR A 469 1.33 -37.13 19.66
N PRO A 470 1.21 -35.78 19.54
CA PRO A 470 0.98 -34.93 20.71
C PRO A 470 -0.34 -35.22 21.42
N VAL A 471 -1.38 -35.61 20.67
CA VAL A 471 -2.71 -35.97 21.21
C VAL A 471 -2.61 -37.32 21.91
N GLN A 472 -1.97 -38.32 21.30
CA GLN A 472 -1.74 -39.64 21.91
C GLN A 472 -1.04 -39.54 23.26
N LEU A 473 0.01 -38.71 23.36
CA LEU A 473 0.72 -38.46 24.62
C LEU A 473 -0.20 -37.84 25.69
N GLN A 474 -1.09 -36.93 25.30
CA GLN A 474 -2.05 -36.33 26.23
C GLN A 474 -3.17 -37.29 26.62
N ILE A 475 -3.68 -38.12 25.71
CA ILE A 475 -4.66 -39.17 26.01
C ILE A 475 -4.08 -40.13 27.04
N LEU A 476 -2.85 -40.60 26.81
CA LEU A 476 -2.14 -41.47 27.73
C LEU A 476 -2.01 -40.83 29.12
N ALA A 477 -1.59 -39.56 29.19
CA ALA A 477 -1.47 -38.83 30.45
C ALA A 477 -2.83 -38.59 31.13
N ALA A 478 -3.87 -38.25 30.37
CA ALA A 478 -5.22 -37.97 30.89
C ALA A 478 -5.89 -39.23 31.44
N THR A 479 -5.79 -40.37 30.74
CA THR A 479 -6.35 -41.65 31.18
C THR A 479 -5.67 -42.16 32.45
N VAL A 480 -4.35 -41.98 32.57
CA VAL A 480 -3.62 -42.33 33.80
C VAL A 480 -4.03 -41.41 34.96
N LYS A 481 -4.20 -40.10 34.73
CA LYS A 481 -4.73 -39.17 35.76
C LYS A 481 -6.16 -39.52 36.17
N LEU A 482 -7.02 -39.88 35.22
CA LEU A 482 -8.39 -40.33 35.48
C LEU A 482 -8.36 -41.58 36.37
N PHE A 483 -7.53 -42.57 36.06
CA PHE A 483 -7.40 -43.79 36.87
C PHE A 483 -6.92 -43.52 38.31
N LEU A 484 -5.95 -42.62 38.48
CA LEU A 484 -5.47 -42.24 39.81
C LEU A 484 -6.53 -41.51 40.65
N LYS A 485 -7.47 -40.82 40.00
CA LYS A 485 -8.55 -40.06 40.66
C LYS A 485 -9.79 -40.92 40.91
N LYS A 486 -10.25 -41.67 39.90
CA LYS A 486 -11.46 -42.52 39.91
C LYS A 486 -11.12 -43.97 39.50
N PRO A 487 -10.51 -44.78 40.38
CA PRO A 487 -9.99 -46.10 40.00
C PRO A 487 -11.05 -47.13 39.57
N GLY A 488 -12.32 -46.98 39.98
CA GLY A 488 -13.40 -47.94 39.69
C GLY A 488 -13.77 -48.05 38.21
N PRO A 489 -14.45 -47.05 37.61
CA PRO A 489 -14.91 -47.11 36.22
C PRO A 489 -13.76 -47.01 35.18
N SER A 490 -12.58 -46.54 35.58
CA SER A 490 -11.49 -46.17 34.66
C SER A 490 -10.45 -47.27 34.42
N GLN A 491 -10.54 -48.39 35.14
CA GLN A 491 -9.56 -49.48 35.05
C GLN A 491 -9.54 -50.17 33.66
N ALA A 492 -10.72 -50.33 33.04
CA ALA A 492 -10.82 -50.90 31.69
C ALA A 492 -10.17 -50.00 30.64
N VAL A 493 -10.45 -48.70 30.72
CA VAL A 493 -9.95 -47.68 29.76
C VAL A 493 -8.43 -47.56 29.83
N VAL A 494 -7.84 -47.53 31.05
CA VAL A 494 -6.38 -47.43 31.20
C VAL A 494 -5.65 -48.68 30.74
N GLN A 495 -6.21 -49.87 30.97
CA GLN A 495 -5.63 -51.12 30.48
C GLN A 495 -5.66 -51.18 28.95
N ARG A 496 -6.78 -50.79 28.32
CA ARG A 496 -6.90 -50.75 26.87
C ARG A 496 -5.86 -49.79 26.26
N VAL A 497 -5.79 -48.54 26.75
CA VAL A 497 -4.85 -47.55 26.18
C VAL A 497 -3.38 -47.94 26.38
N LEU A 498 -3.01 -48.53 27.52
CA LEU A 498 -1.63 -48.98 27.77
C LEU A 498 -1.25 -50.18 26.89
N GLN A 499 -2.19 -51.10 26.63
CA GLN A 499 -1.95 -52.22 25.73
C GLN A 499 -1.79 -51.75 24.28
N THR A 500 -2.69 -50.90 23.80
CA THR A 500 -2.60 -50.31 22.46
C THR A 500 -1.32 -49.48 22.29
N ALA A 501 -0.99 -48.62 23.26
CA ALA A 501 0.21 -47.77 23.20
C ALA A 501 1.53 -48.56 23.26
N THR A 502 1.57 -49.74 23.88
CA THR A 502 2.80 -50.54 23.99
C THR A 502 2.98 -51.56 22.87
N LYS A 503 1.89 -52.09 22.30
CA LYS A 503 1.93 -53.12 21.25
C LYS A 503 1.80 -52.55 19.83
N ASP A 504 0.88 -51.62 19.63
CA ASP A 504 0.41 -51.23 18.30
C ASP A 504 0.89 -49.83 17.87
N CYS A 505 1.51 -49.07 18.78
CA CYS A 505 2.00 -47.71 18.49
C CYS A 505 3.47 -47.71 18.01
N ASP A 506 3.74 -47.01 16.92
CA ASP A 506 5.07 -46.95 16.27
C ASP A 506 6.05 -45.96 16.94
N SER A 507 5.54 -44.92 17.60
CA SER A 507 6.39 -43.87 18.20
C SER A 507 7.14 -44.38 19.44
N PRO A 508 8.49 -44.31 19.47
CA PRO A 508 9.27 -44.71 20.63
C PRO A 508 8.94 -43.89 21.88
N ASP A 509 8.70 -42.58 21.75
CA ASP A 509 8.41 -41.71 22.91
C ASP A 509 7.06 -42.06 23.57
N VAL A 510 6.02 -42.32 22.76
CA VAL A 510 4.71 -42.75 23.28
C VAL A 510 4.82 -44.10 23.99
N ARG A 511 5.56 -45.04 23.38
CA ARG A 511 5.78 -46.38 23.91
C ARG A 511 6.56 -46.36 25.22
N ASP A 512 7.65 -45.60 25.28
CA ASP A 512 8.48 -45.45 26.48
C ASP A 512 7.67 -44.83 27.63
N ARG A 513 6.90 -43.77 27.33
CA ARG A 513 6.03 -43.13 28.32
C ARG A 513 4.93 -44.07 28.82
N ALA A 514 4.36 -44.90 27.93
CA ALA A 514 3.39 -45.92 28.30
C ALA A 514 4.00 -47.00 29.20
N TYR A 515 5.22 -47.48 28.90
CA TYR A 515 5.94 -48.40 29.78
C TYR A 515 6.29 -47.78 31.13
N ILE A 516 6.65 -46.50 31.18
CA ILE A 516 6.89 -45.77 32.44
C ILE A 516 5.61 -45.73 33.27
N TYR A 517 4.47 -45.36 32.69
CA TYR A 517 3.19 -45.36 33.40
C TYR A 517 2.75 -46.77 33.82
N TRP A 518 2.92 -47.77 32.97
CA TRP A 518 2.59 -49.15 33.31
C TRP A 518 3.43 -49.65 34.48
N ARG A 519 4.76 -49.45 34.43
CA ARG A 519 5.66 -49.81 35.53
C ARG A 519 5.31 -49.05 36.81
N LEU A 520 5.04 -47.76 36.71
CA LEU A 520 4.67 -46.95 37.88
C LEU A 520 3.39 -47.47 38.54
N LEU A 521 2.36 -47.80 37.75
CA LEU A 521 1.09 -48.31 38.25
C LEU A 521 1.17 -49.77 38.75
N SER A 522 2.08 -50.58 38.21
CA SER A 522 2.23 -52.00 38.57
C SER A 522 3.20 -52.26 39.72
N LEU A 523 4.21 -51.40 39.90
CA LEU A 523 5.20 -51.52 40.97
C LEU A 523 4.70 -50.95 42.30
N SER A 524 3.72 -50.04 42.26
CA SER A 524 3.16 -49.42 43.45
C SER A 524 2.05 -50.29 44.03
N SER A 525 2.37 -51.15 45.00
CA SER A 525 1.39 -51.79 45.90
C SER A 525 0.61 -50.77 46.76
N ASP A 526 1.05 -49.51 46.74
CA ASP A 526 0.47 -48.38 47.44
C ASP A 526 0.12 -47.30 46.41
N ALA A 527 -1.18 -47.03 46.18
CA ALA A 527 -1.66 -46.06 45.21
C ALA A 527 -1.16 -44.62 45.46
N GLY A 528 -0.45 -44.38 46.57
CA GLY A 528 0.17 -43.11 46.95
C GLY A 528 1.34 -42.67 46.07
N ALA A 529 2.22 -43.58 45.62
CA ALA A 529 3.43 -43.20 44.86
C ALA A 529 3.12 -42.69 43.45
N GLY A 530 2.16 -43.33 42.76
CA GLY A 530 1.66 -42.85 41.47
C GLY A 530 0.98 -41.48 41.58
N LYS A 531 0.20 -41.26 42.67
CA LYS A 531 -0.41 -39.96 42.97
C LYS A 531 0.64 -38.88 43.23
N SER A 532 1.69 -39.16 44.01
CA SER A 532 2.72 -38.16 44.34
C SER A 532 3.57 -37.75 43.13
N VAL A 533 3.77 -38.65 42.16
CA VAL A 533 4.58 -38.34 40.97
C VAL A 533 3.74 -37.66 39.88
N ILE A 534 2.55 -38.18 39.58
CA ILE A 534 1.75 -37.72 38.42
C ILE A 534 0.85 -36.53 38.78
N LEU A 535 0.30 -36.50 40.00
CA LEU A 535 -0.56 -35.41 40.49
C LEU A 535 0.23 -34.36 41.29
N ALA A 536 1.56 -34.33 41.15
CA ALA A 536 2.39 -33.30 41.75
C ALA A 536 1.96 -31.89 41.28
N MET A 537 1.90 -30.94 42.21
CA MET A 537 1.60 -29.54 41.90
C MET A 537 2.70 -28.97 40.99
N ARG A 538 2.32 -28.58 39.78
CA ARG A 538 3.24 -28.01 38.79
C ARG A 538 3.42 -26.51 39.06
N PRO A 539 4.61 -25.94 38.80
CA PRO A 539 4.79 -24.49 38.88
C PRO A 539 3.86 -23.78 37.88
N PRO A 540 3.31 -22.61 38.23
CA PRO A 540 2.50 -21.82 37.31
C PRO A 540 3.29 -21.44 36.05
N ILE A 541 2.63 -21.42 34.90
CA ILE A 541 3.28 -20.95 33.66
C ILE A 541 3.62 -19.47 33.79
N GLU A 542 4.81 -19.09 33.33
CA GLU A 542 5.11 -17.72 32.92
C GLU A 542 5.01 -17.65 31.40
N LEU A 543 4.50 -16.52 30.86
CA LEU A 543 4.41 -16.33 29.41
C LEU A 543 5.75 -16.69 28.76
N PRO A 544 5.75 -17.35 27.58
CA PRO A 544 6.98 -17.58 26.83
C PRO A 544 7.73 -16.25 26.76
N ARG A 545 9.02 -16.24 27.13
CA ARG A 545 9.86 -15.05 27.03
C ARG A 545 9.92 -14.65 25.55
N THR A 546 8.97 -13.82 25.12
CA THR A 546 9.02 -13.11 23.83
C THR A 546 10.04 -11.97 23.89
N SER A 547 10.73 -11.81 25.02
CA SER A 547 11.93 -11.00 25.15
C SER A 547 13.14 -11.78 24.64
N LEU A 548 13.88 -11.15 23.74
CA LEU A 548 15.16 -11.68 23.28
C LEU A 548 16.16 -11.73 24.45
N PRO A 549 17.13 -12.66 24.43
CA PRO A 549 18.23 -12.63 25.38
C PRO A 549 18.91 -11.27 25.39
N VAL A 550 19.23 -10.75 26.58
CA VAL A 550 19.80 -9.40 26.76
C VAL A 550 21.03 -9.13 25.87
N PRO A 551 22.00 -10.05 25.71
CA PRO A 551 23.16 -9.81 24.83
C PRO A 551 22.77 -9.60 23.37
N VAL A 552 21.83 -10.41 22.86
CA VAL A 552 21.33 -10.32 21.49
C VAL A 552 20.52 -9.04 21.29
N LEU A 553 19.74 -8.64 22.31
CA LEU A 553 19.00 -7.38 22.26
C LEU A 553 19.95 -6.17 22.19
N GLU A 554 21.02 -6.15 22.97
CA GLU A 554 22.01 -5.06 22.93
C GLU A 554 22.73 -4.96 21.58
N GLU A 555 23.01 -6.11 20.96
CA GLU A 555 23.58 -6.17 19.61
C GLU A 555 22.59 -5.64 18.56
N LEU A 556 21.33 -6.09 18.60
CA LEU A 556 20.28 -5.64 17.67
C LEU A 556 19.92 -4.15 17.80
N ILE A 557 20.12 -3.56 18.99
CA ILE A 557 19.96 -2.11 19.18
C ILE A 557 21.07 -1.33 18.48
N ARG A 558 22.30 -1.87 18.43
CA ARG A 558 23.38 -1.27 17.61
C ARG A 558 23.06 -1.37 16.13
N ASP A 559 22.30 -2.38 15.72
CA ASP A 559 21.90 -2.60 14.33
C ASP A 559 20.48 -2.12 13.99
N LEU A 560 19.90 -1.27 14.85
CA LEU A 560 18.60 -0.64 14.60
C LEU A 560 18.64 0.10 13.24
N SER A 561 17.59 0.01 12.43
CA SER A 561 17.51 0.45 11.01
C SER A 561 18.16 -0.46 9.95
N SER A 562 18.70 -1.63 10.32
CA SER A 562 19.20 -2.63 9.37
C SER A 562 18.24 -3.82 9.20
N LEU A 563 18.55 -4.74 8.28
CA LEU A 563 17.80 -5.99 8.11
C LEU A 563 17.85 -6.88 9.37
N ALA A 564 18.93 -6.81 10.17
CA ALA A 564 19.06 -7.58 11.40
C ALA A 564 17.97 -7.19 12.42
N SER A 565 17.69 -5.89 12.55
CA SER A 565 16.65 -5.38 13.47
C SER A 565 15.24 -5.67 12.99
N VAL A 566 15.03 -5.94 11.69
CA VAL A 566 13.75 -6.38 11.15
C VAL A 566 13.54 -7.88 11.41
N TYR A 567 14.56 -8.71 11.17
CA TYR A 567 14.49 -10.15 11.39
C TYR A 567 14.58 -10.58 12.87
N HIS A 568 14.98 -9.68 13.77
CA HIS A 568 15.28 -9.98 15.18
C HIS A 568 16.33 -11.09 15.32
N LYS A 569 17.31 -11.10 14.40
CA LYS A 569 18.40 -12.08 14.33
C LYS A 569 19.72 -11.36 14.02
N PRO A 570 20.85 -11.81 14.60
CA PRO A 570 22.17 -11.28 14.25
C PRO A 570 22.46 -11.40 12.75
N ALA A 571 23.22 -10.44 12.20
CA ALA A 571 23.55 -10.36 10.78
C ALA A 571 24.22 -11.65 10.26
N GLU A 572 25.07 -12.28 11.07
CA GLU A 572 25.77 -13.53 10.77
C GLU A 572 24.83 -14.70 10.43
N THR A 573 23.58 -14.67 10.90
CA THR A 573 22.63 -15.77 10.69
C THR A 573 22.11 -15.83 9.25
N PHE A 574 22.18 -14.72 8.51
CA PHE A 574 21.61 -14.61 7.16
C PHE A 574 22.57 -14.02 6.12
N ILE A 575 23.67 -13.38 6.53
CA ILE A 575 24.75 -12.95 5.63
C ILE A 575 25.80 -14.06 5.62
N GLY A 576 25.81 -14.86 4.55
CA GLY A 576 26.82 -15.90 4.37
C GLY A 576 28.21 -15.29 4.22
N THR A 577 29.14 -15.64 5.10
CA THR A 577 30.56 -15.25 4.96
C THR A 577 31.14 -15.87 3.69
N GLY A 578 31.88 -15.06 2.93
CA GLY A 578 32.34 -15.39 1.59
C GLY A 578 33.11 -16.72 1.47
N ARG A 579 32.85 -17.41 0.35
CA ARG A 579 33.56 -18.58 -0.22
C ARG A 579 33.42 -19.96 0.43
N MET A 580 32.82 -20.12 1.61
CA MET A 580 32.54 -21.46 2.21
C MET A 580 31.09 -21.58 2.73
N GLY A 581 30.11 -21.25 1.89
CA GLY A 581 28.68 -21.32 2.26
C GLY A 581 27.79 -22.18 1.34
N ALA A 582 28.34 -22.77 0.27
CA ALA A 582 27.57 -23.59 -0.68
C ALA A 582 27.74 -25.12 -0.49
N SER A 583 28.50 -25.56 0.54
CA SER A 583 28.76 -27.00 0.77
C SER A 583 28.44 -27.50 2.17
N GLY A 584 27.98 -26.63 3.09
CA GLY A 584 27.62 -27.01 4.46
C GLY A 584 26.13 -27.33 4.70
N SER A 585 25.23 -27.01 3.77
CA SER A 585 23.78 -27.24 3.92
C SER A 585 23.23 -28.34 3.01
N LYS A 586 24.00 -29.42 2.77
CA LYS A 586 23.45 -30.66 2.21
C LYS A 586 22.78 -31.46 3.32
N GLY A 587 21.63 -30.98 3.77
CA GLY A 587 20.84 -31.64 4.82
C GLY A 587 19.34 -31.35 4.81
N LEU A 588 18.85 -30.42 3.99
CA LEU A 588 17.42 -30.15 3.77
C LEU A 588 17.23 -29.73 2.31
N GLY A 589 17.13 -30.70 1.41
CA GLY A 589 16.94 -30.50 -0.02
C GLY A 589 15.56 -30.97 -0.46
N ALA A 590 14.66 -30.02 -0.73
CA ALA A 590 13.58 -30.12 -1.72
C ALA A 590 12.91 -28.75 -1.94
N ASP A 591 12.79 -27.90 -0.91
CA ASP A 591 11.97 -26.66 -0.99
C ASP A 591 12.77 -25.37 -1.29
N LEU A 592 14.11 -25.40 -1.23
CA LEU A 592 14.95 -24.20 -1.38
C LEU A 592 15.32 -23.84 -2.82
N GLU A 593 15.24 -24.77 -3.78
CA GLU A 593 15.57 -24.46 -5.18
C GLU A 593 14.50 -23.59 -5.85
N GLU A 594 13.23 -23.72 -5.46
CA GLU A 594 12.13 -22.93 -6.02
C GLU A 594 12.10 -21.48 -5.48
N ASP A 595 12.52 -21.28 -4.22
CA ASP A 595 12.61 -19.96 -3.59
C ASP A 595 13.87 -19.19 -3.99
N VAL A 596 14.98 -19.87 -4.30
CA VAL A 596 16.19 -19.23 -4.85
C VAL A 596 15.96 -18.76 -6.29
N GLU A 597 15.22 -19.52 -7.11
CA GLU A 597 14.82 -19.12 -8.45
C GLU A 597 13.87 -17.91 -8.41
N ARG A 598 12.94 -17.89 -7.44
CA ARG A 598 12.03 -16.76 -7.19
C ARG A 598 12.75 -15.54 -6.63
N ALA A 599 13.77 -15.71 -5.79
CA ALA A 599 14.63 -14.64 -5.29
C ALA A 599 15.53 -14.07 -6.39
N LEU A 600 16.07 -14.90 -7.28
CA LEU A 600 16.84 -14.44 -8.46
C LEU A 600 15.95 -13.69 -9.45
N GLN A 601 14.69 -14.11 -9.65
CA GLN A 601 13.71 -13.36 -10.44
C GLN A 601 13.30 -12.04 -9.77
N THR A 602 13.20 -12.01 -8.45
CA THR A 602 12.86 -10.80 -7.67
C THR A 602 14.04 -9.83 -7.62
N VAL A 603 15.28 -10.30 -7.57
CA VAL A 603 16.51 -9.47 -7.68
C VAL A 603 16.72 -8.97 -9.11
N ALA A 604 16.35 -9.77 -10.13
CA ALA A 604 16.31 -9.32 -11.53
C ALA A 604 15.20 -8.28 -11.78
N ALA A 605 14.07 -8.36 -11.06
CA ALA A 605 13.01 -7.35 -11.07
C ALA A 605 13.39 -6.09 -10.26
N GLY A 606 14.11 -6.24 -9.15
CA GLY A 606 14.64 -5.14 -8.34
C GLY A 606 15.72 -4.34 -9.08
N ARG A 607 16.54 -5.00 -9.91
CA ARG A 607 17.48 -4.31 -10.82
C ARG A 607 16.79 -3.47 -11.91
N LYS A 608 15.50 -3.68 -12.18
CA LYS A 608 14.69 -2.82 -13.07
C LYS A 608 14.09 -1.61 -12.35
N ALA A 609 14.15 -1.54 -11.02
CA ALA A 609 13.65 -0.40 -10.24
C ALA A 609 14.72 0.69 -10.02
N GLU A 610 15.99 0.39 -10.23
CA GLU A 610 17.02 1.42 -10.40
C GLU A 610 17.07 1.86 -11.86
N ASN A 611 16.10 2.69 -12.24
CA ASN A 611 16.25 3.55 -13.41
C ASN A 611 17.44 4.48 -13.15
N LEU A 612 18.59 4.04 -13.61
CA LEU A 612 19.89 4.72 -13.62
C LEU A 612 19.92 5.91 -14.60
N LEU A 613 18.85 6.72 -14.64
CA LEU A 613 18.68 7.87 -15.54
C LEU A 613 17.90 9.01 -14.87
N ASP A 614 18.23 9.37 -13.64
CA ASP A 614 17.92 10.71 -13.15
C ASP A 614 19.21 11.43 -12.75
N PHE A 615 19.71 12.25 -13.68
CA PHE A 615 20.72 13.27 -13.41
C PHE A 615 20.40 14.48 -14.26
N ASP A 616 19.89 15.48 -13.54
CA ASP A 616 19.95 16.92 -13.74
C ASP A 616 20.87 17.38 -14.89
N GLU A 617 20.28 18.06 -15.87
CA GLU A 617 20.97 18.97 -16.79
C GLU A 617 20.28 20.34 -16.75
N PRO A 618 21.03 21.45 -16.96
CA PRO A 618 20.54 22.80 -16.74
C PRO A 618 19.70 23.28 -17.93
N VAL A 619 18.45 23.68 -17.70
CA VAL A 619 17.61 24.31 -18.73
C VAL A 619 17.45 25.80 -18.47
N SER A 620 18.05 26.57 -19.38
CA SER A 620 17.84 27.99 -19.64
C SER A 620 16.36 28.30 -19.91
N GLY A 621 15.88 29.36 -19.27
CA GLY A 621 14.46 29.69 -19.11
C GLY A 621 13.62 29.85 -20.38
N GLY A 622 12.35 29.48 -20.23
CA GLY A 622 11.28 29.64 -21.22
C GLY A 622 9.97 29.07 -20.66
N THR A 623 9.21 29.94 -20.01
CA THR A 623 8.18 29.69 -18.99
C THR A 623 6.85 29.12 -19.50
N GLY A 624 6.43 28.01 -18.90
CA GLY A 624 5.04 27.53 -18.77
C GLY A 624 4.93 26.63 -17.53
N GLN A 625 4.59 27.21 -16.37
CA GLN A 625 4.21 26.48 -15.14
C GLN A 625 2.68 26.32 -15.14
N THR A 626 2.05 25.15 -15.00
CA THR A 626 2.10 24.14 -13.92
C THR A 626 1.95 24.72 -12.52
N ASN A 627 0.70 25.05 -12.19
CA ASN A 627 0.16 24.96 -10.84
C ASN A 627 0.32 23.51 -10.34
N SER A 628 0.89 23.32 -9.15
CA SER A 628 0.08 22.84 -8.03
C SER A 628 0.79 23.06 -6.70
N LEU A 629 0.24 24.04 -6.00
CA LEU A 629 0.23 24.28 -4.58
C LEU A 629 0.45 23.02 -3.71
N ALA A 630 1.54 23.01 -2.94
CA ALA A 630 1.41 22.79 -1.50
C ALA A 630 1.27 24.19 -0.89
N ASN A 631 0.11 24.49 -0.34
CA ASN A 631 -0.06 25.63 0.54
C ASN A 631 -1.02 25.19 1.64
N LEU A 632 -0.46 24.91 2.81
CA LEU A 632 -1.02 25.33 4.07
C LEU A 632 0.14 25.60 5.02
N ASN A 633 0.57 26.85 4.97
CA ASN A 633 1.16 27.54 6.11
C ASN A 633 0.25 27.38 7.34
N LEU A 634 0.86 27.07 8.47
CA LEU A 634 0.40 27.61 9.75
C LEU A 634 1.51 28.50 10.28
N THR A 635 1.25 29.79 10.13
CA THR A 635 1.96 30.91 10.70
C THR A 635 1.86 30.91 12.23
N THR A 636 3.00 31.04 12.89
CA THR A 636 3.11 31.74 14.18
C THR A 636 4.04 32.94 13.98
N SER A 637 3.54 34.14 14.26
CA SER A 637 4.29 35.41 14.27
C SER A 637 4.32 35.98 15.71
N PRO A 638 4.96 37.12 16.01
CA PRO A 638 6.38 37.23 16.38
C PRO A 638 6.64 38.11 17.62
N ALA A 639 7.84 38.06 18.19
CA ALA A 639 8.46 39.07 19.04
C ALA A 639 9.96 38.69 19.19
N ALA A 640 10.98 39.53 19.19
CA ALA A 640 11.11 40.97 19.09
C ALA A 640 12.50 41.29 18.50
N ILE A 641 12.62 42.49 17.93
CA ILE A 641 13.83 43.15 17.44
C ILE A 641 14.86 43.29 18.57
N LEU A 642 16.16 43.02 18.31
CA LEU A 642 17.26 43.83 18.83
C LEU A 642 18.53 43.66 17.96
N THR A 643 19.22 44.77 17.83
CA THR A 643 20.30 45.17 16.92
C THR A 643 21.70 44.74 17.38
N SER A 644 22.68 44.96 16.49
CA SER A 644 24.13 45.19 16.75
C SER A 644 25.00 43.91 16.90
N SER A 645 25.86 43.59 15.94
CA SER A 645 27.23 44.09 15.68
C SER A 645 28.31 43.23 16.37
N ASN A 646 29.12 42.57 15.54
CA ASN A 646 30.34 41.83 15.92
C ASN A 646 31.26 42.62 16.86
N PRO A 647 31.88 41.94 17.84
CA PRO A 647 33.23 42.28 18.28
C PRO A 647 34.10 41.01 18.42
N LEU A 648 34.91 40.74 17.40
CA LEU A 648 35.94 39.70 17.37
C LEU A 648 37.33 40.32 17.57
N ALA A 649 37.46 41.23 18.54
CA ALA A 649 38.64 42.09 18.62
C ALA A 649 39.28 42.20 20.02
N ASP A 650 38.90 41.40 21.02
CA ASP A 650 39.37 41.67 22.38
C ASP A 650 39.77 40.47 23.25
N LEU A 651 40.19 39.34 22.65
CA LEU A 651 40.66 38.18 23.43
C LEU A 651 41.94 37.51 22.90
N ALA A 652 42.74 38.24 22.12
CA ALA A 652 44.03 37.78 21.59
C ALA A 652 45.26 38.18 22.43
N ASP A 653 45.11 38.43 23.75
CA ASP A 653 46.24 38.98 24.53
C ASP A 653 46.38 38.47 25.98
N ILE A 654 45.85 37.29 26.31
CA ILE A 654 45.98 36.72 27.65
C ILE A 654 46.33 35.22 27.57
N PHE A 655 47.64 34.94 27.50
CA PHE A 655 48.33 33.65 27.65
C PHE A 655 48.85 32.96 26.37
N GLY A 656 49.96 33.51 25.85
CA GLY A 656 51.05 32.69 25.34
C GLY A 656 52.24 32.69 26.32
N SER A 657 52.74 31.52 26.72
CA SER A 657 54.18 31.17 26.74
C SER A 657 54.43 29.81 27.40
N ASP A 658 55.40 29.11 26.80
CA ASP A 658 55.92 27.77 27.06
C ASP A 658 56.33 27.45 28.51
N SER A 659 56.23 26.17 28.89
CA SER A 659 57.41 25.34 29.22
C SER A 659 57.06 23.94 29.74
N MET A 660 57.77 22.95 29.20
CA MET A 660 57.87 21.57 29.70
C MET A 660 58.62 21.49 31.05
N SER A 661 58.25 20.51 31.89
CA SER A 661 59.23 19.69 32.64
C SER A 661 58.60 18.40 33.20
N LEU A 662 59.24 17.28 32.88
CA LEU A 662 59.02 15.93 33.40
C LEU A 662 59.58 15.71 34.82
N GLY A 663 59.09 14.67 35.49
CA GLY A 663 59.78 13.87 36.51
C GLY A 663 58.98 13.69 37.81
N GLY A 664 58.70 12.51 38.36
CA GLY A 664 59.03 11.13 38.02
C GLY A 664 59.00 10.25 39.29
N SER A 665 58.36 9.07 39.23
CA SER A 665 58.61 7.83 40.00
C SER A 665 58.31 7.81 41.53
N ASN A 666 57.72 6.79 42.18
CA ASN A 666 57.72 5.33 41.98
C ASN A 666 56.57 4.64 42.76
N ALA A 667 55.95 3.59 42.19
CA ALA A 667 55.85 2.23 42.78
C ALA A 667 54.97 1.29 41.91
N ALA A 668 55.61 0.30 41.28
CA ALA A 668 55.00 -0.93 40.76
C ALA A 668 54.65 -1.88 41.93
N VAL A 669 53.75 -2.88 41.89
CA VAL A 669 53.52 -4.00 40.95
C VAL A 669 52.14 -4.62 41.26
N MET A 670 51.32 -4.91 40.24
CA MET A 670 50.56 -6.17 40.03
C MET A 670 49.84 -6.09 38.65
N SER A 671 50.09 -7.06 37.78
CA SER A 671 49.46 -7.27 36.46
C SER A 671 48.45 -8.45 36.54
N PRO A 672 47.77 -8.88 35.45
CA PRO A 672 47.04 -8.17 34.38
C PRO A 672 45.62 -8.75 34.15
N THR A 673 44.66 -8.00 33.60
CA THR A 673 43.52 -8.59 32.85
C THR A 673 42.94 -7.62 31.81
N THR A 674 43.19 -7.95 30.54
CA THR A 674 42.34 -7.77 29.34
C THR A 674 41.64 -6.44 29.09
N ALA A 675 42.28 -5.59 28.27
CA ALA A 675 41.67 -4.47 27.57
C ALA A 675 40.71 -4.99 26.48
N GLY A 676 39.41 -4.74 26.66
CA GLY A 676 38.40 -4.82 25.60
C GLY A 676 38.47 -3.57 24.71
N SER A 677 38.45 -3.79 23.41
CA SER A 677 38.69 -2.83 22.33
C SER A 677 37.74 -1.60 22.32
N PRO A 678 38.26 -0.35 22.29
CA PRO A 678 37.46 0.87 22.14
C PRO A 678 36.97 1.16 20.71
N ASN A 679 37.31 0.31 19.72
CA ASN A 679 37.11 0.60 18.28
C ASN A 679 35.67 0.43 17.75
N MET A 680 34.71 -0.11 18.51
CA MET A 680 33.32 -0.31 18.05
C MET A 680 32.36 0.85 18.35
N HIS A 681 32.60 1.63 19.41
CA HIS A 681 31.75 2.77 19.78
C HIS A 681 31.85 3.92 18.77
N THR A 682 32.99 4.01 18.11
CA THR A 682 33.36 4.98 17.08
C THR A 682 32.64 4.75 15.75
N LEU A 683 32.35 3.48 15.39
CA LEU A 683 31.72 3.13 14.11
C LEU A 683 30.22 3.45 14.06
N SER A 684 29.48 3.19 15.14
CA SER A 684 28.05 3.55 15.23
C SER A 684 27.82 5.07 15.15
N LEU A 685 28.76 5.86 15.67
CA LEU A 685 28.71 7.32 15.60
C LEU A 685 28.96 7.81 14.16
N LEU A 686 29.88 7.17 13.42
CA LEU A 686 30.19 7.55 12.04
C LEU A 686 29.08 7.17 11.05
N VAL A 687 28.42 6.03 11.26
CA VAL A 687 27.24 5.62 10.48
C VAL A 687 26.05 6.57 10.75
N ALA A 688 25.85 6.97 12.00
CA ALA A 688 24.80 7.93 12.37
C ALA A 688 25.09 9.35 11.85
N LEU A 689 26.34 9.82 11.96
CA LEU A 689 26.80 11.10 11.41
C LEU A 689 26.79 11.09 9.88
N GLY A 690 27.21 10.01 9.25
CA GLY A 690 27.17 9.81 7.80
C GLY A 690 25.76 9.86 7.25
N ALA A 691 24.82 9.14 7.89
CA ALA A 691 23.39 9.16 7.55
C ALA A 691 22.77 10.56 7.74
N ALA A 692 23.09 11.24 8.85
CA ALA A 692 22.62 12.59 9.15
C ALA A 692 23.22 13.65 8.20
N LEU A 693 24.49 13.50 7.80
CA LEU A 693 25.17 14.36 6.83
C LEU A 693 24.67 14.12 5.40
N SER A 694 24.35 12.89 5.00
CA SER A 694 23.68 12.62 3.71
C SER A 694 22.27 13.19 3.64
N ALA A 695 21.58 13.26 4.79
CA ALA A 695 20.28 13.91 4.90
C ALA A 695 20.40 15.45 4.88
N ALA A 696 21.39 16.02 5.57
CA ALA A 696 21.67 17.47 5.55
C ALA A 696 22.21 17.95 4.19
N ALA A 697 23.01 17.13 3.51
CA ALA A 697 23.49 17.35 2.14
C ALA A 697 22.35 17.31 1.10
N SER A 698 21.29 16.54 1.38
CA SER A 698 20.06 16.55 0.58
C SER A 698 19.22 17.83 0.80
N GLN A 699 19.43 18.57 1.90
CA GLN A 699 18.78 19.86 2.17
C GLN A 699 19.51 21.07 1.56
N ILE A 700 20.82 21.00 1.28
CA ILE A 700 21.57 22.10 0.63
C ILE A 700 21.29 22.18 -0.88
N HIS A 701 20.54 21.22 -1.42
CA HIS A 701 19.99 21.24 -2.78
C HIS A 701 18.53 21.75 -2.87
N HIS A 702 18.02 22.46 -1.85
CA HIS A 702 16.82 23.28 -2.04
C HIS A 702 17.21 24.70 -2.46
N ARG A 703 16.75 25.10 -3.65
CA ARG A 703 16.85 26.48 -4.15
C ARG A 703 16.07 27.42 -3.20
N PRO A 704 16.60 28.62 -2.89
CA PRO A 704 15.82 29.65 -2.21
C PRO A 704 14.62 30.07 -3.07
N GLU A 705 13.46 30.31 -2.44
CA GLU A 705 12.18 30.63 -3.11
C GLU A 705 12.20 31.88 -4.01
N ASN A 706 13.27 32.69 -3.92
CA ASN A 706 13.31 34.05 -4.44
C ASN A 706 14.18 34.21 -5.70
N PHE A 707 14.73 33.13 -6.26
CA PHE A 707 15.74 33.22 -7.33
C PHE A 707 15.17 33.55 -8.73
N LEU A 708 13.85 33.51 -8.93
CA LEU A 708 13.22 33.79 -10.23
C LEU A 708 12.60 35.20 -10.37
N THR A 709 12.57 36.01 -9.32
CA THR A 709 12.01 37.38 -9.42
C THR A 709 13.10 38.40 -9.64
N LYS A 710 13.55 38.54 -10.90
CA LYS A 710 14.29 39.74 -11.30
C LYS A 710 13.29 40.87 -11.57
N ALA A 711 13.16 41.75 -10.58
CA ALA A 711 12.63 43.09 -10.79
C ALA A 711 13.54 43.87 -11.76
N ALA A 712 12.93 44.61 -12.67
CA ALA A 712 13.55 45.79 -13.27
C ALA A 712 12.47 46.87 -13.52
N PRO A 713 12.83 48.17 -13.41
CA PRO A 713 11.97 49.21 -12.86
C PRO A 713 11.55 50.30 -13.88
N ASN A 714 10.55 51.11 -13.49
CA ASN A 714 10.16 52.45 -14.00
C ASN A 714 9.32 52.55 -15.29
N THR A 715 7.96 52.63 -15.19
CA THR A 715 7.08 53.85 -15.30
C THR A 715 6.51 54.15 -16.72
N PRO A 716 5.39 54.92 -16.91
CA PRO A 716 4.03 54.86 -16.35
C PRO A 716 2.94 55.11 -17.47
N PRO A 717 1.71 55.66 -17.25
CA PRO A 717 0.43 55.04 -17.61
C PRO A 717 -0.34 55.69 -18.80
N SER A 718 -1.35 54.99 -19.37
CA SER A 718 -2.45 55.70 -20.06
C SER A 718 -3.78 54.93 -20.06
N ASN A 719 -4.77 55.56 -19.42
CA ASN A 719 -6.21 55.32 -19.57
C ASN A 719 -6.67 55.39 -21.02
N ARG A 720 -7.66 54.56 -21.41
CA ARG A 720 -8.90 55.06 -22.07
C ARG A 720 -9.98 53.98 -22.25
N THR A 721 -11.10 54.24 -21.57
CA THR A 721 -12.50 54.22 -22.03
C THR A 721 -13.08 53.05 -22.84
N VAL A 722 -14.15 52.53 -22.24
CA VAL A 722 -15.24 51.69 -22.78
C VAL A 722 -15.98 52.34 -23.95
N THR A 723 -16.31 51.55 -24.97
CA THR A 723 -17.56 51.66 -25.75
C THR A 723 -18.04 50.27 -26.21
N PRO A 724 -19.36 49.98 -26.17
CA PRO A 724 -19.91 48.64 -26.50
C PRO A 724 -20.66 48.61 -27.85
N GLN A 725 -20.41 47.61 -28.73
CA GLN A 725 -21.31 47.08 -29.81
C GLN A 725 -20.66 45.83 -30.46
N PRO A 726 -21.33 45.04 -31.33
CA PRO A 726 -22.52 44.21 -31.13
C PRO A 726 -22.25 42.71 -31.47
N LEU A 727 -23.25 41.85 -31.20
CA LEU A 727 -23.23 40.41 -31.49
C LEU A 727 -22.97 40.09 -32.97
N HIS A 728 -21.78 39.60 -33.30
CA HIS A 728 -21.52 38.52 -34.28
C HIS A 728 -20.06 38.08 -34.13
N GLU A 729 -19.80 36.77 -34.29
CA GLU A 729 -18.50 36.09 -34.16
C GLU A 729 -17.97 35.82 -32.75
N ARG A 730 -18.51 34.76 -32.14
CA ARG A 730 -17.68 33.78 -31.41
C ARG A 730 -18.16 32.36 -31.70
N VAL A 731 -17.87 31.87 -32.90
CA VAL A 731 -17.67 30.43 -33.12
C VAL A 731 -16.19 30.18 -32.92
N ALA A 732 -15.77 30.10 -31.66
CA ALA A 732 -14.44 29.66 -31.28
C ALA A 732 -14.58 28.30 -30.58
N VAL A 733 -14.20 27.28 -31.34
CA VAL A 733 -13.99 25.88 -30.99
C VAL A 733 -13.62 25.67 -29.51
N LEU A 734 -14.52 25.04 -28.75
CA LEU A 734 -14.24 24.47 -27.43
C LEU A 734 -13.52 23.11 -27.60
N ASP A 735 -12.28 23.12 -28.09
CA ASP A 735 -11.36 21.99 -28.04
C ASP A 735 -10.27 22.27 -26.98
N LYS A 736 -10.65 22.22 -25.71
CA LYS A 736 -9.67 22.12 -24.62
C LYS A 736 -9.96 20.89 -23.79
N ARG A 737 -9.43 19.75 -24.21
CA ARG A 737 -9.10 18.64 -23.30
C ARG A 737 -7.60 18.43 -23.22
N ALA A 738 -7.16 17.94 -22.07
CA ALA A 738 -5.82 17.40 -21.91
C ALA A 738 -5.62 16.19 -22.84
N ASN A 739 -4.42 16.03 -23.40
CA ASN A 739 -4.06 15.02 -24.41
C ASN A 739 -4.07 13.54 -23.91
N GLY A 740 -4.78 13.22 -22.82
CA GLY A 740 -4.78 11.89 -22.18
C GLY A 740 -5.87 10.93 -22.71
N LYS A 741 -5.63 9.62 -22.60
CA LYS A 741 -6.58 8.54 -22.94
C LYS A 741 -7.47 8.21 -21.74
N VAL A 742 -8.70 7.78 -22.00
CA VAL A 742 -9.58 7.29 -20.93
C VAL A 742 -9.54 5.77 -20.80
N ASN A 743 -9.64 5.33 -19.56
CA ASN A 743 -9.89 3.95 -19.20
C ASN A 743 -11.13 3.93 -18.29
N ILE A 744 -12.23 3.38 -18.78
CA ILE A 744 -13.57 3.49 -18.20
C ILE A 744 -14.03 2.13 -17.71
N GLY A 745 -14.56 2.04 -16.50
CA GLY A 745 -15.14 0.80 -15.96
C GLY A 745 -16.58 0.99 -15.51
N TYR A 746 -17.45 0.06 -15.87
CA TYR A 746 -18.81 0.00 -15.34
C TYR A 746 -18.82 -0.68 -13.97
N PHE A 747 -19.45 -0.02 -13.00
CA PHE A 747 -19.72 -0.55 -11.67
C PHE A 747 -21.23 -0.73 -11.52
N VAL A 748 -21.69 -1.97 -11.41
CA VAL A 748 -23.11 -2.28 -11.23
C VAL A 748 -23.51 -2.17 -9.76
N ASN A 749 -24.62 -1.49 -9.47
CA ASN A 749 -25.08 -1.19 -8.11
C ASN A 749 -25.46 -2.47 -7.34
N TRP A 750 -26.02 -3.46 -8.02
CA TRP A 750 -26.28 -4.79 -7.46
C TRP A 750 -25.01 -5.65 -7.26
N GLY A 751 -23.84 -5.18 -7.71
CA GLY A 751 -22.56 -5.89 -7.57
C GLY A 751 -22.14 -6.12 -6.12
N ILE A 752 -22.65 -5.32 -5.19
CA ILE A 752 -22.35 -5.42 -3.76
C ILE A 752 -23.00 -6.61 -3.06
N TYR A 753 -24.02 -7.23 -3.68
CA TYR A 753 -24.75 -8.34 -3.11
C TYR A 753 -24.05 -9.66 -3.44
N ALA A 754 -24.60 -10.45 -4.35
CA ALA A 754 -24.10 -11.79 -4.60
C ALA A 754 -22.74 -11.82 -5.32
N ARG A 755 -22.34 -10.72 -5.99
CA ARG A 755 -20.99 -10.56 -6.56
C ARG A 755 -19.95 -10.12 -5.53
N ALA A 756 -20.37 -9.65 -4.34
CA ALA A 756 -19.52 -9.13 -3.26
C ALA A 756 -18.42 -8.16 -3.74
N PHE A 757 -18.74 -7.34 -4.75
CA PHE A 757 -17.83 -6.37 -5.36
C PHE A 757 -18.22 -4.95 -4.96
N TYR A 758 -17.39 -4.33 -4.14
CA TYR A 758 -17.64 -3.03 -3.53
C TYR A 758 -16.77 -1.94 -4.18
N PRO A 759 -17.12 -0.65 -4.07
CA PRO A 759 -16.31 0.44 -4.63
C PRO A 759 -14.84 0.46 -4.18
N GLN A 760 -14.53 -0.12 -3.01
CA GLN A 760 -13.16 -0.23 -2.50
C GLN A 760 -12.31 -1.26 -3.26
N ASN A 761 -12.94 -2.17 -4.01
CA ASN A 761 -12.24 -3.15 -4.85
C ASN A 761 -11.79 -2.55 -6.20
N ILE A 762 -12.24 -1.33 -6.53
CA ILE A 762 -11.86 -0.63 -7.75
C ILE A 762 -10.42 -0.14 -7.63
N ASP A 763 -9.54 -0.59 -8.52
CA ASP A 763 -8.20 0.00 -8.67
C ASP A 763 -8.30 1.34 -9.42
N ALA A 764 -8.53 2.40 -8.64
CA ALA A 764 -8.65 3.75 -9.14
C ALA A 764 -7.38 4.24 -9.87
N SER A 765 -6.21 3.63 -9.65
CA SER A 765 -4.97 4.05 -10.34
C SER A 765 -4.95 3.67 -11.82
N LYS A 766 -5.76 2.67 -12.21
CA LYS A 766 -5.87 2.17 -13.59
C LYS A 766 -7.07 2.73 -14.32
N LEU A 767 -7.96 3.42 -13.62
CA LEU A 767 -9.18 3.97 -14.18
C LEU A 767 -9.18 5.50 -14.15
N THR A 768 -9.81 6.06 -15.15
CA THR A 768 -10.06 7.51 -15.26
C THR A 768 -11.53 7.83 -14.97
N HIS A 769 -12.43 6.89 -15.29
CA HIS A 769 -13.86 7.06 -15.14
C HIS A 769 -14.49 5.78 -14.58
N VAL A 770 -15.44 5.93 -13.66
CA VAL A 770 -16.35 4.88 -13.20
C VAL A 770 -17.76 5.26 -13.58
N LEU A 771 -18.44 4.38 -14.33
CA LEU A 771 -19.84 4.54 -14.69
C LEU A 771 -20.68 3.72 -13.71
N TYR A 772 -21.43 4.41 -12.86
CA TYR A 772 -22.29 3.79 -11.85
C TYR A 772 -23.61 3.38 -12.48
N SER A 773 -23.85 2.08 -12.59
CA SER A 773 -24.97 1.47 -13.31
C SER A 773 -25.95 0.80 -12.36
N PHE A 774 -27.27 0.97 -12.46
CA PHE A 774 -27.99 1.87 -13.35
C PHE A 774 -29.01 2.70 -12.58
N ALA A 775 -29.25 3.93 -13.04
CA ALA A 775 -30.49 4.62 -12.74
C ALA A 775 -31.54 4.29 -13.80
N ASP A 776 -32.80 4.29 -13.39
CA ASP A 776 -33.96 4.05 -14.25
C ASP A 776 -34.66 5.38 -14.59
N THR A 777 -35.45 5.39 -15.67
CA THR A 777 -36.25 6.53 -16.10
C THR A 777 -37.73 6.19 -16.10
N ASP A 778 -38.56 7.11 -15.63
CA ASP A 778 -40.00 6.96 -15.80
C ASP A 778 -40.41 7.19 -17.27
N PRO A 779 -41.05 6.21 -17.93
CA PRO A 779 -41.38 6.29 -19.36
C PRO A 779 -42.37 7.41 -19.73
N SER A 780 -43.12 7.94 -18.75
CA SER A 780 -44.17 8.93 -18.98
C SER A 780 -43.72 10.35 -18.67
N THR A 781 -43.01 10.53 -17.55
CA THR A 781 -42.57 11.83 -17.04
C THR A 781 -41.12 12.14 -17.41
N GLY A 782 -40.31 11.14 -17.75
CA GLY A 782 -38.87 11.29 -17.98
C GLY A 782 -38.04 11.49 -16.70
N ALA A 783 -38.65 11.42 -15.51
CA ALA A 783 -37.93 11.59 -14.25
C ALA A 783 -36.96 10.42 -14.00
N ILE A 784 -35.73 10.74 -13.58
CA ILE A 784 -34.71 9.73 -13.24
C ILE A 784 -34.91 9.28 -11.79
N LYS A 785 -34.88 7.96 -11.57
CA LYS A 785 -34.91 7.33 -10.25
C LYS A 785 -33.71 6.40 -10.06
N LEU A 786 -33.16 6.42 -8.86
CA LEU A 786 -32.15 5.45 -8.44
C LEU A 786 -32.82 4.07 -8.32
N SER A 787 -32.22 3.04 -8.94
CA SER A 787 -32.87 1.73 -9.10
C SER A 787 -32.78 0.87 -7.84
N ASP A 788 -31.79 1.12 -6.98
CA ASP A 788 -31.56 0.34 -5.76
C ASP A 788 -31.40 1.25 -4.54
N PRO A 789 -32.48 1.54 -3.81
CA PRO A 789 -32.43 2.44 -2.65
C PRO A 789 -31.50 2.02 -1.51
N ASP A 790 -31.10 0.74 -1.43
CA ASP A 790 -30.20 0.21 -0.39
C ASP A 790 -28.73 0.34 -0.81
N ALA A 791 -28.40 -0.06 -2.05
CA ALA A 791 -27.06 0.10 -2.63
C ALA A 791 -26.74 1.58 -2.91
N ASP A 792 -27.73 2.34 -3.38
CA ASP A 792 -27.61 3.74 -3.80
C ASP A 792 -27.67 4.72 -2.61
N ARG A 793 -27.61 4.24 -1.35
CA ARG A 793 -27.67 5.12 -0.17
C ARG A 793 -26.53 6.13 -0.15
N ARG A 794 -26.88 7.40 -0.05
CA ARG A 794 -25.93 8.54 -0.05
C ARG A 794 -25.07 8.66 1.21
N ASN A 795 -25.53 8.15 2.36
CA ASN A 795 -24.84 8.31 3.66
C ASN A 795 -24.09 7.05 4.11
N THR A 796 -24.43 5.88 3.55
CA THR A 796 -23.89 4.56 3.93
C THR A 796 -23.64 3.61 2.74
N GLY A 797 -24.09 3.95 1.53
CA GLY A 797 -24.00 3.11 0.32
C GLY A 797 -22.96 3.58 -0.70
N ASN A 798 -23.08 3.10 -1.93
CA ASN A 798 -22.04 3.16 -2.97
C ASN A 798 -21.62 4.60 -3.34
N PHE A 799 -22.56 5.54 -3.44
CA PHE A 799 -22.24 6.93 -3.80
C PHE A 799 -21.30 7.60 -2.80
N LYS A 800 -21.44 7.32 -1.49
CA LYS A 800 -20.50 7.84 -0.49
C LYS A 800 -19.09 7.29 -0.70
N GLN A 801 -19.00 5.98 -0.95
CA GLN A 801 -17.71 5.30 -1.11
C GLN A 801 -17.01 5.73 -2.40
N LEU A 802 -17.76 5.88 -3.49
CA LEU A 802 -17.26 6.43 -4.74
C LEU A 802 -16.85 7.91 -4.60
N TYR A 803 -17.59 8.71 -3.83
CA TYR A 803 -17.21 10.09 -3.51
C TYR A 803 -15.88 10.16 -2.73
N LEU A 804 -15.69 9.30 -1.74
CA LEU A 804 -14.41 9.19 -1.00
C LEU A 804 -13.27 8.70 -1.91
N LEU A 805 -13.55 7.78 -2.83
CA LEU A 805 -12.57 7.26 -3.79
C LEU A 805 -12.09 8.37 -4.74
N LYS A 806 -13.00 9.17 -5.29
CA LYS A 806 -12.64 10.31 -6.15
C LYS A 806 -11.99 11.46 -5.37
N GLN A 807 -12.31 11.65 -4.08
CA GLN A 807 -11.63 12.64 -3.24
C GLN A 807 -10.15 12.28 -3.06
N LYS A 808 -9.84 10.99 -2.90
CA LYS A 808 -8.47 10.47 -2.83
C LYS A 808 -7.76 10.48 -4.18
N ASN A 809 -8.46 10.11 -5.25
CA ASN A 809 -7.91 10.09 -6.60
C ASN A 809 -8.54 11.20 -7.46
N ARG A 810 -7.87 12.36 -7.50
CA ARG A 810 -8.41 13.54 -8.18
C ARG A 810 -8.58 13.37 -9.69
N SER A 811 -7.93 12.42 -10.35
CA SER A 811 -8.14 12.13 -11.77
C SER A 811 -9.37 11.25 -12.06
N LEU A 812 -9.87 10.53 -11.05
CA LEU A 812 -11.01 9.62 -11.18
C LEU A 812 -12.34 10.38 -11.21
N LYS A 813 -13.13 10.19 -12.26
CA LYS A 813 -14.46 10.81 -12.42
C LYS A 813 -15.55 9.75 -12.25
N VAL A 814 -16.63 10.10 -11.56
CA VAL A 814 -17.76 9.20 -11.34
C VAL A 814 -18.98 9.75 -12.06
N LEU A 815 -19.51 9.00 -13.02
CA LEU A 815 -20.71 9.38 -13.78
C LEU A 815 -21.84 8.40 -13.45
N LEU A 816 -23.08 8.90 -13.44
CA LEU A 816 -24.26 8.06 -13.31
C LEU A 816 -24.68 7.55 -14.69
N SER A 817 -24.72 6.24 -14.87
CA SER A 817 -25.26 5.59 -16.05
C SER A 817 -26.75 5.37 -15.90
N ILE A 818 -27.52 5.94 -16.84
CA ILE A 818 -28.97 5.90 -16.85
C ILE A 818 -29.41 5.01 -18.01
N GLY A 819 -30.20 3.97 -17.71
CA GLY A 819 -30.69 3.02 -18.69
C GLY A 819 -30.00 1.66 -18.64
N GLY A 820 -29.48 1.21 -19.78
CA GLY A 820 -29.00 -0.13 -20.02
C GLY A 820 -30.00 -0.96 -20.83
N TRP A 821 -29.57 -2.13 -21.30
CA TRP A 821 -30.38 -3.04 -22.12
C TRP A 821 -31.79 -3.26 -21.58
N THR A 822 -31.95 -3.70 -20.32
CA THR A 822 -33.25 -4.06 -19.73
C THR A 822 -34.26 -2.91 -19.76
N TYR A 823 -33.87 -1.72 -19.30
CA TYR A 823 -34.79 -0.56 -19.28
C TYR A 823 -35.05 -0.01 -20.69
N SER A 824 -34.08 -0.10 -21.59
CA SER A 824 -34.24 0.28 -22.98
C SER A 824 -35.29 -0.59 -23.69
N GLN A 825 -35.20 -1.92 -23.51
CA GLN A 825 -36.15 -2.87 -24.08
C GLN A 825 -37.55 -2.75 -23.44
N ALA A 826 -37.64 -2.35 -22.17
CA ALA A 826 -38.90 -2.06 -21.49
C ALA A 826 -39.57 -0.74 -21.94
N GLY A 827 -38.94 0.02 -22.84
CA GLY A 827 -39.50 1.28 -23.37
C GLY A 827 -39.37 2.46 -22.41
N HIS A 828 -38.49 2.39 -21.41
CA HIS A 828 -38.34 3.44 -20.40
C HIS A 828 -37.76 4.75 -20.96
N PHE A 829 -37.22 4.75 -22.18
CA PHE A 829 -36.79 5.93 -22.93
C PHE A 829 -37.85 6.49 -23.90
N ASN A 830 -39.08 5.95 -23.95
CA ASN A 830 -40.10 6.44 -24.90
C ASN A 830 -40.46 7.93 -24.71
N PHE A 831 -40.20 8.49 -23.53
CA PHE A 831 -40.38 9.90 -23.21
C PHE A 831 -39.53 10.85 -24.07
N VAL A 832 -38.45 10.39 -24.73
CA VAL A 832 -37.52 11.26 -25.48
C VAL A 832 -38.22 12.08 -26.58
N THR A 833 -39.36 11.60 -27.07
CA THR A 833 -40.17 12.32 -28.08
C THR A 833 -40.94 13.51 -27.49
N ASN A 834 -41.13 13.59 -26.17
CA ASN A 834 -41.89 14.63 -25.48
C ASN A 834 -40.95 15.69 -24.87
N PRO A 835 -40.97 16.95 -25.34
CA PRO A 835 -40.10 18.02 -24.82
C PRO A 835 -40.23 18.29 -23.31
N SER A 836 -41.44 18.24 -22.75
CA SER A 836 -41.65 18.48 -21.32
C SER A 836 -41.08 17.36 -20.46
N ALA A 837 -41.17 16.11 -20.95
CA ALA A 837 -40.59 14.97 -20.27
C ALA A 837 -39.05 14.98 -20.36
N ARG A 838 -38.47 15.40 -21.50
CA ARG A 838 -37.03 15.64 -21.61
C ARG A 838 -36.53 16.73 -20.66
N ALA A 839 -37.26 17.84 -20.52
CA ALA A 839 -36.92 18.88 -19.56
C ALA A 839 -36.93 18.35 -18.11
N THR A 840 -37.86 17.45 -17.79
CA THR A 840 -37.93 16.77 -16.49
C THR A 840 -36.74 15.83 -16.28
N PHE A 841 -36.34 15.07 -17.31
CA PHE A 841 -35.12 14.26 -17.30
C PHE A 841 -33.90 15.14 -17.01
N VAL A 842 -33.72 16.23 -17.75
CA VAL A 842 -32.58 17.13 -17.59
C VAL A 842 -32.54 17.74 -16.18
N SER A 843 -33.67 18.22 -15.67
CA SER A 843 -33.77 18.76 -14.30
C SER A 843 -33.45 17.73 -13.22
N SER A 844 -33.97 16.50 -13.35
CA SER A 844 -33.67 15.42 -12.42
C SER A 844 -32.21 14.96 -12.50
N ALA A 845 -31.59 14.97 -13.69
CA ALA A 845 -30.19 14.63 -13.90
C ALA A 845 -29.27 15.63 -13.18
N ILE A 846 -29.51 16.93 -13.33
CA ILE A 846 -28.74 17.98 -12.62
C ILE A 846 -28.90 17.84 -11.11
N THR A 847 -30.13 17.57 -10.65
CA THR A 847 -30.40 17.39 -9.22
C THR A 847 -29.65 16.18 -8.65
N LEU A 848 -29.69 15.03 -9.32
CA LEU A 848 -28.98 13.82 -8.89
C LEU A 848 -27.46 14.01 -9.00
N LEU A 849 -26.97 14.70 -10.01
CA LEU A 849 -25.55 15.01 -10.16
C LEU A 849 -25.03 15.82 -8.96
N GLU A 850 -25.75 16.88 -8.60
CA GLU A 850 -25.38 17.75 -7.48
C GLU A 850 -25.54 17.04 -6.12
N ASP A 851 -26.65 16.32 -5.93
CA ASP A 851 -26.99 15.67 -4.65
C ASP A 851 -26.10 14.46 -4.33
N ASN A 852 -25.54 13.78 -5.34
CA ASN A 852 -24.69 12.60 -5.17
C ASN A 852 -23.20 12.87 -5.43
N GLY A 853 -22.83 14.11 -5.79
CA GLY A 853 -21.44 14.50 -6.03
C GLY A 853 -20.80 13.87 -7.27
N LEU A 854 -21.51 13.86 -8.40
CA LEU A 854 -21.10 13.22 -9.65
C LEU A 854 -20.39 14.19 -10.60
N ASP A 855 -19.58 13.64 -11.51
CA ASP A 855 -18.75 14.38 -12.49
C ASP A 855 -19.37 14.43 -13.89
N GLY A 856 -20.52 13.78 -14.08
CA GLY A 856 -21.23 13.75 -15.34
C GLY A 856 -22.32 12.68 -15.39
N ILE A 857 -22.89 12.52 -16.58
CA ILE A 857 -24.02 11.61 -16.86
C ILE A 857 -23.67 10.73 -18.06
N ASP A 858 -23.89 9.44 -17.92
CA ASP A 858 -23.84 8.47 -19.01
C ASP A 858 -25.28 8.09 -19.41
N ILE A 859 -25.59 8.13 -20.69
CA ILE A 859 -26.90 7.71 -21.20
C ILE A 859 -26.76 6.44 -22.02
N ASP A 860 -27.28 5.37 -21.46
CA ASP A 860 -27.24 4.02 -22.02
C ASP A 860 -28.62 3.63 -22.60
N TYR A 861 -28.93 4.17 -23.78
CA TYR A 861 -30.17 3.88 -24.50
C TYR A 861 -29.92 2.94 -25.69
N GLU A 862 -30.33 1.67 -25.53
CA GLU A 862 -30.05 0.57 -26.46
C GLU A 862 -31.33 -0.04 -27.06
N TYR A 863 -31.83 0.35 -28.24
CA TYR A 863 -31.36 1.42 -29.11
C TYR A 863 -32.55 2.27 -29.60
N PRO A 864 -32.40 3.60 -29.76
CA PRO A 864 -33.46 4.46 -30.30
C PRO A 864 -33.84 4.05 -31.73
N ALA A 865 -35.14 3.97 -32.02
CA ALA A 865 -35.59 3.78 -33.39
C ALA A 865 -35.35 5.05 -34.25
N ALA A 866 -35.22 4.86 -35.56
CA ALA A 866 -35.14 5.95 -36.52
C ALA A 866 -36.34 6.92 -36.42
N GLY A 867 -36.16 8.15 -36.89
CA GLY A 867 -37.23 9.16 -36.93
C GLY A 867 -37.38 9.94 -35.62
N ALA A 868 -38.58 9.95 -35.03
CA ALA A 868 -38.92 10.82 -33.91
C ALA A 868 -38.13 10.51 -32.61
N GLN A 869 -37.89 9.23 -32.30
CA GLN A 869 -37.11 8.83 -31.13
C GLN A 869 -35.64 9.26 -31.26
N ALA A 870 -35.05 9.01 -32.42
CA ALA A 870 -33.72 9.47 -32.80
C ALA A 870 -33.52 11.00 -32.69
N GLN A 871 -34.47 11.79 -33.22
CA GLN A 871 -34.44 13.25 -33.11
C GLN A 871 -34.66 13.72 -31.67
N GLY A 872 -35.61 13.12 -30.95
CA GLY A 872 -35.87 13.43 -29.55
C GLY A 872 -34.66 13.16 -28.66
N TYR A 873 -33.92 12.09 -28.92
CA TYR A 873 -32.70 11.76 -28.19
C TYR A 873 -31.55 12.74 -28.48
N ALA A 874 -31.39 13.19 -29.73
CA ALA A 874 -30.44 14.25 -30.06
C ALA A 874 -30.76 15.58 -29.37
N SER A 875 -32.05 15.93 -29.31
CA SER A 875 -32.53 17.09 -28.52
C SER A 875 -32.25 16.91 -27.03
N LEU A 876 -32.50 15.72 -26.47
CA LEU A 876 -32.21 15.42 -25.05
C LEU A 876 -30.75 15.69 -24.71
N LEU A 877 -29.80 15.19 -25.51
CA LEU A 877 -28.37 15.41 -25.25
C LEU A 877 -28.01 16.89 -25.35
N SER A 878 -28.57 17.60 -26.33
CA SER A 878 -28.32 19.05 -26.51
C SER A 878 -28.86 19.87 -25.34
N GLU A 879 -30.07 19.54 -24.88
CA GLU A 879 -30.72 20.14 -23.70
C GLU A 879 -29.91 19.83 -22.42
N LEU A 880 -29.40 18.60 -22.27
CA LEU A 880 -28.57 18.19 -21.14
C LEU A 880 -27.22 18.92 -21.12
N ARG A 881 -26.54 19.06 -22.27
CA ARG A 881 -25.28 19.82 -22.38
C ARG A 881 -25.48 21.27 -21.99
N ALA A 882 -26.52 21.92 -22.52
CA ALA A 882 -26.84 23.30 -22.19
C ALA A 882 -27.11 23.47 -20.68
N ALA A 883 -27.82 22.53 -20.06
CA ALA A 883 -28.09 22.56 -18.62
C ALA A 883 -26.84 22.34 -17.77
N LEU A 884 -25.95 21.40 -18.16
CA LEU A 884 -24.69 21.15 -17.46
C LEU A 884 -23.72 22.34 -17.56
N ASP A 885 -23.65 22.98 -18.73
CA ASP A 885 -22.82 24.19 -18.93
C ASP A 885 -23.37 25.36 -18.12
N ALA A 886 -24.68 25.56 -18.11
CA ALA A 886 -25.32 26.57 -17.28
C ALA A 886 -25.09 26.30 -15.78
N HIS A 887 -25.11 25.03 -15.36
CA HIS A 887 -24.85 24.63 -13.97
C HIS A 887 -23.39 24.85 -13.56
N ALA A 888 -22.43 24.49 -14.41
CA ALA A 888 -21.01 24.77 -14.20
C ALA A 888 -20.72 26.28 -14.13
N ALA A 889 -21.28 27.05 -15.07
CA ALA A 889 -21.17 28.51 -15.09
C ALA A 889 -21.78 29.15 -13.83
N LYS A 890 -22.92 28.65 -13.36
CA LYS A 890 -23.55 29.08 -12.10
C LYS A 890 -22.66 28.85 -10.89
N LYS A 891 -21.84 27.79 -10.88
CA LYS A 891 -20.87 27.48 -9.81
C LYS A 891 -19.54 28.22 -9.93
N GLY A 892 -19.27 28.87 -11.06
CA GLY A 892 -17.97 29.47 -11.35
C GLY A 892 -16.87 28.44 -11.61
N GLU A 893 -17.23 27.20 -11.95
CA GLU A 893 -16.27 26.15 -12.30
C GLU A 893 -15.92 26.23 -13.80
N SER A 894 -14.64 26.09 -14.12
CA SER A 894 -14.13 26.09 -15.49
C SER A 894 -13.98 24.68 -16.09
N ASN A 895 -14.05 23.64 -15.26
CA ASN A 895 -14.05 22.25 -15.71
C ASN A 895 -15.45 21.85 -16.19
N PRO A 896 -15.60 21.28 -17.41
CA PRO A 896 -16.91 20.87 -17.90
C PRO A 896 -17.35 19.53 -17.31
N TYR A 897 -18.60 19.45 -16.87
CA TYR A 897 -19.28 18.18 -16.59
C TYR A 897 -19.34 17.33 -17.85
N GLN A 898 -19.21 16.01 -17.70
CA GLN A 898 -19.13 15.10 -18.83
C GLN A 898 -20.47 14.47 -19.22
N ILE A 899 -20.67 14.26 -20.51
CA ILE A 899 -21.76 13.45 -21.07
C ILE A 899 -21.17 12.28 -21.85
N THR A 900 -21.46 11.05 -21.45
CA THR A 900 -21.10 9.86 -22.23
C THR A 900 -22.33 9.13 -22.72
N VAL A 901 -22.19 8.37 -23.79
CA VAL A 901 -23.29 7.60 -24.36
C VAL A 901 -22.82 6.23 -24.83
N SER A 902 -23.53 5.18 -24.43
CA SER A 902 -23.34 3.82 -24.93
C SER A 902 -23.91 3.66 -26.34
N ARG A 903 -23.16 3.01 -27.23
CA ARG A 903 -23.52 2.86 -28.65
C ARG A 903 -23.27 1.47 -29.22
N CYS A 904 -24.19 1.04 -30.10
CA CYS A 904 -24.11 -0.22 -30.84
C CYS A 904 -22.90 -0.24 -31.78
N PRO A 905 -22.26 -1.39 -31.97
CA PRO A 905 -21.20 -1.54 -32.94
C PRO A 905 -21.69 -1.87 -34.36
N SER A 906 -22.99 -2.08 -34.58
CA SER A 906 -23.53 -2.46 -35.90
C SER A 906 -24.09 -1.27 -36.71
N TRP A 907 -23.75 -1.22 -38.01
CA TRP A 907 -24.31 -0.29 -38.99
C TRP A 907 -25.74 -0.67 -39.45
N GLN A 908 -26.19 -1.87 -39.15
CA GLN A 908 -27.50 -2.40 -39.59
C GLN A 908 -28.65 -1.96 -38.70
N VAL A 909 -28.38 -1.52 -37.46
CA VAL A 909 -29.38 -0.86 -36.63
C VAL A 909 -29.53 0.55 -37.22
N GLN A 910 -30.72 0.87 -37.75
CA GLN A 910 -31.06 2.18 -38.34
C GLN A 910 -31.09 3.27 -37.25
N LEU A 911 -29.94 3.54 -36.66
CA LEU A 911 -29.71 4.58 -35.66
C LEU A 911 -29.65 5.94 -36.35
N PRO A 912 -29.99 7.04 -35.66
CA PRO A 912 -29.66 8.37 -36.16
C PRO A 912 -28.18 8.42 -36.53
N LYS A 913 -27.90 8.91 -37.73
CA LYS A 913 -26.53 9.26 -38.11
C LYS A 913 -25.93 10.13 -36.98
N PRO A 914 -24.67 9.94 -36.59
CA PRO A 914 -23.97 10.85 -35.68
C PRO A 914 -24.11 12.34 -36.09
N VAL A 915 -24.35 12.60 -37.37
CA VAL A 915 -24.72 13.90 -37.98
C VAL A 915 -26.00 14.55 -37.42
N GLY A 916 -26.90 13.79 -36.78
CA GLY A 916 -28.10 14.31 -36.11
C GLY A 916 -27.82 15.00 -34.77
N PHE A 917 -26.61 14.84 -34.23
CA PHE A 917 -26.13 15.61 -33.10
C PHE A 917 -25.46 16.87 -33.63
N PRO A 918 -25.91 18.09 -33.27
CA PRO A 918 -25.24 19.30 -33.71
C PRO A 918 -23.74 19.25 -33.34
N ASN A 919 -22.90 19.10 -34.36
CA ASN A 919 -21.44 19.31 -34.39
C ASN A 919 -20.53 18.48 -33.47
N GLY A 920 -20.95 17.34 -32.91
CA GLY A 920 -20.05 16.53 -32.06
C GLY A 920 -19.51 17.28 -30.82
N GLN A 921 -20.13 18.41 -30.47
CA GLN A 921 -19.77 19.29 -29.34
C GLN A 921 -20.54 18.94 -28.06
N VAL A 922 -21.61 18.15 -28.19
CA VAL A 922 -22.54 17.85 -27.09
C VAL A 922 -22.03 16.71 -26.20
N VAL A 923 -21.46 15.67 -26.80
CA VAL A 923 -21.02 14.45 -26.10
C VAL A 923 -19.51 14.46 -25.92
N ASP A 924 -19.11 13.98 -24.74
CA ASP A 924 -17.72 13.87 -24.35
C ASP A 924 -17.05 12.59 -24.84
N PHE A 925 -17.74 11.45 -24.71
CA PHE A 925 -17.27 10.14 -25.19
C PHE A 925 -18.41 9.32 -25.81
N TRP A 926 -18.09 8.68 -26.93
CA TRP A 926 -18.89 7.62 -27.55
C TRP A 926 -18.36 6.27 -27.06
N ASN A 927 -19.07 5.68 -26.11
CA ASN A 927 -18.74 4.39 -25.55
C ASN A 927 -19.24 3.30 -26.50
N LEU A 928 -18.38 2.90 -27.44
CA LEU A 928 -18.70 1.92 -28.48
C LEU A 928 -18.62 0.51 -27.89
N MET A 929 -19.75 -0.19 -27.79
CA MET A 929 -19.80 -1.56 -27.25
C MET A 929 -19.28 -2.55 -28.28
N ALA A 930 -17.95 -2.62 -28.44
CA ALA A 930 -17.28 -3.44 -29.44
C ALA A 930 -17.18 -4.93 -29.03
N TYR A 931 -18.32 -5.48 -28.60
CA TYR A 931 -18.54 -6.85 -28.14
C TYR A 931 -19.99 -7.26 -28.45
N ASP A 932 -20.35 -8.51 -28.15
CA ASP A 932 -21.63 -9.12 -28.53
C ASP A 932 -21.88 -9.17 -30.06
N TYR A 933 -20.83 -9.40 -30.85
CA TYR A 933 -20.99 -9.70 -32.29
C TYR A 933 -21.58 -11.08 -32.55
N ALA A 934 -21.37 -12.02 -31.63
CA ALA A 934 -21.89 -13.38 -31.67
C ALA A 934 -22.33 -13.83 -30.28
N GLY A 935 -23.41 -14.61 -30.22
CA GLY A 935 -23.99 -15.09 -28.96
C GLY A 935 -25.11 -16.11 -29.20
N SER A 936 -26.00 -16.25 -28.23
CA SER A 936 -27.12 -17.22 -28.29
C SER A 936 -28.09 -17.00 -29.45
N TRP A 937 -28.12 -15.80 -30.01
CA TRP A 937 -28.93 -15.43 -31.18
C TRP A 937 -28.26 -15.77 -32.52
N SER A 938 -26.99 -16.16 -32.53
CA SER A 938 -26.27 -16.55 -33.74
C SER A 938 -26.67 -17.94 -34.20
N THR A 939 -26.57 -18.21 -35.50
CA THR A 939 -26.79 -19.56 -36.07
C THR A 939 -25.55 -20.45 -36.01
N THR A 940 -24.37 -19.84 -35.86
CA THR A 940 -23.08 -20.52 -35.71
C THR A 940 -22.29 -19.87 -34.59
N SER A 941 -21.40 -20.63 -33.97
CA SER A 941 -20.45 -20.12 -32.97
C SER A 941 -19.45 -19.21 -33.66
N ASP A 942 -19.13 -18.04 -33.11
CA ASP A 942 -18.17 -17.12 -33.72
C ASP A 942 -17.52 -16.20 -32.68
N ASP A 943 -16.60 -15.35 -33.13
CA ASP A 943 -15.93 -14.35 -32.32
C ASP A 943 -16.93 -13.32 -31.77
N GLN A 944 -17.00 -13.12 -30.45
CA GLN A 944 -17.91 -12.12 -29.88
C GLN A 944 -17.38 -10.67 -29.91
N ALA A 945 -16.06 -10.49 -30.09
CA ALA A 945 -15.39 -9.19 -29.95
C ALA A 945 -14.18 -9.02 -30.89
N ASN A 946 -14.25 -9.54 -32.12
CA ASN A 946 -13.16 -9.43 -33.10
C ASN A 946 -12.90 -7.99 -33.58
N LEU A 947 -11.62 -7.64 -33.75
CA LEU A 947 -11.23 -6.36 -34.38
C LEU A 947 -11.56 -6.32 -35.87
N TYR A 948 -11.33 -7.45 -36.57
CA TYR A 948 -11.53 -7.58 -38.02
C TYR A 948 -12.38 -8.80 -38.34
N GLY A 949 -13.36 -8.64 -39.26
CA GLY A 949 -14.23 -9.73 -39.75
C GLY A 949 -13.66 -10.43 -41.00
N PRO A 950 -14.19 -11.60 -41.38
CA PRO A 950 -13.97 -12.17 -42.72
C PRO A 950 -14.58 -11.24 -43.79
N THR A 951 -14.04 -11.26 -45.00
CA THR A 951 -14.40 -10.34 -46.09
C THR A 951 -15.91 -10.18 -46.33
N ASN A 952 -16.39 -8.94 -46.23
CA ASN A 952 -17.62 -8.36 -46.82
C ASN A 952 -19.02 -8.78 -46.30
N SER A 953 -19.18 -9.34 -45.09
CA SER A 953 -20.54 -9.47 -44.52
C SER A 953 -20.68 -9.51 -42.99
N ASP A 954 -19.61 -9.61 -42.21
CA ASP A 954 -19.73 -9.89 -40.76
C ASP A 954 -19.42 -8.64 -39.92
N THR A 955 -20.13 -8.47 -38.80
CA THR A 955 -19.96 -7.35 -37.86
C THR A 955 -18.59 -7.40 -37.17
N ASP A 956 -17.79 -6.34 -37.31
CA ASP A 956 -16.46 -6.20 -36.68
C ASP A 956 -16.20 -4.77 -36.18
N THR A 957 -15.21 -4.61 -35.29
CA THR A 957 -14.91 -3.33 -34.64
C THR A 957 -14.30 -2.28 -35.57
N ASP A 958 -13.43 -2.65 -36.51
CA ASP A 958 -12.81 -1.69 -37.44
C ASP A 958 -13.85 -1.12 -38.43
N SER A 959 -14.77 -1.97 -38.92
CA SER A 959 -15.92 -1.56 -39.72
C SER A 959 -16.84 -0.61 -38.97
N ALA A 960 -17.14 -0.90 -37.68
CA ALA A 960 -17.92 -0.02 -36.83
C ALA A 960 -17.28 1.37 -36.69
N ILE A 961 -15.99 1.42 -36.34
CA ILE A 961 -15.25 2.68 -36.15
C ILE A 961 -15.18 3.48 -37.46
N LYS A 962 -14.93 2.81 -38.59
CA LYS A 962 -14.96 3.43 -39.93
C LYS A 962 -16.32 4.05 -40.23
N TRP A 963 -17.40 3.37 -39.87
CA TRP A 963 -18.75 3.91 -40.07
C TRP A 963 -19.01 5.15 -39.19
N TYR A 964 -18.67 5.12 -37.90
CA TYR A 964 -18.84 6.27 -37.00
C TYR A 964 -18.05 7.48 -37.47
N THR A 965 -16.79 7.27 -37.86
CA THR A 965 -15.90 8.33 -38.35
C THR A 965 -16.35 8.88 -39.71
N ALA A 966 -16.80 8.03 -40.64
CA ALA A 966 -17.38 8.46 -41.92
C ALA A 966 -18.67 9.27 -41.74
N ASN A 967 -19.39 9.06 -40.63
CA ASN A 967 -20.60 9.81 -40.28
C ASN A 967 -20.34 10.97 -39.30
N GLY A 968 -19.09 11.42 -39.14
CA GLY A 968 -18.75 12.67 -38.45
C GLY A 968 -18.39 12.55 -36.97
N ALA A 969 -18.23 11.34 -36.42
CA ALA A 969 -17.70 11.18 -35.06
C ALA A 969 -16.18 11.43 -35.03
N THR A 970 -15.72 12.27 -34.10
CA THR A 970 -14.29 12.49 -33.88
C THR A 970 -13.65 11.25 -33.27
N THR A 971 -12.58 10.73 -33.89
CA THR A 971 -11.86 9.52 -33.45
C THR A 971 -11.42 9.61 -31.98
N SER A 972 -10.89 10.75 -31.54
CA SER A 972 -10.45 10.98 -30.16
C SER A 972 -11.56 10.96 -29.12
N LYS A 973 -12.84 10.97 -29.53
CA LYS A 973 -14.00 10.84 -28.64
C LYS A 973 -14.58 9.42 -28.62
N ILE A 974 -14.12 8.51 -29.49
CA ILE A 974 -14.60 7.13 -29.52
C ILE A 974 -13.81 6.31 -28.51
N VAL A 975 -14.49 5.70 -27.56
CA VAL A 975 -13.93 4.80 -26.54
C VAL A 975 -14.33 3.38 -26.91
N MET A 976 -13.35 2.50 -27.10
CA MET A 976 -13.60 1.11 -27.50
C MET A 976 -13.99 0.26 -26.29
N GLY A 977 -15.15 -0.38 -26.36
CA GLY A 977 -15.61 -1.36 -25.40
C GLY A 977 -14.83 -2.66 -25.50
N LEU A 978 -14.46 -3.23 -24.36
CA LEU A 978 -13.68 -4.45 -24.21
C LEU A 978 -14.43 -5.33 -23.19
N PRO A 979 -14.90 -6.54 -23.57
CA PRO A 979 -15.73 -7.35 -22.69
C PRO A 979 -14.88 -7.99 -21.57
N LEU A 980 -15.39 -7.94 -20.33
CA LEU A 980 -14.85 -8.71 -19.20
C LEU A 980 -15.60 -10.03 -19.00
N TYR A 981 -16.13 -10.60 -20.08
CA TYR A 981 -16.87 -11.85 -20.08
C TYR A 981 -16.68 -12.58 -21.40
N GLY A 982 -17.01 -13.87 -21.41
CA GLY A 982 -17.02 -14.75 -22.56
C GLY A 982 -18.43 -15.21 -22.94
N ARG A 983 -18.69 -15.38 -24.24
CA ARG A 983 -19.93 -15.99 -24.77
C ARG A 983 -19.68 -17.45 -25.10
N ALA A 984 -20.51 -18.35 -24.55
CA ALA A 984 -20.35 -19.79 -24.67
C ALA A 984 -21.30 -20.43 -25.70
N PHE A 985 -20.82 -21.52 -26.31
CA PHE A 985 -21.50 -22.31 -27.33
C PHE A 985 -21.22 -23.80 -27.08
N GLU A 986 -22.26 -24.59 -26.88
CA GLU A 986 -22.16 -26.04 -26.63
C GLU A 986 -22.46 -26.86 -27.89
N SER A 987 -22.10 -28.15 -27.84
CA SER A 987 -22.32 -29.09 -28.93
C SER A 987 -21.76 -28.61 -30.28
N THR A 988 -20.68 -27.82 -30.25
CA THR A 988 -20.04 -27.26 -31.45
C THR A 988 -18.73 -28.00 -31.77
N ASN A 989 -18.41 -28.12 -33.06
CA ASN A 989 -17.14 -28.70 -33.52
C ASN A 989 -16.00 -27.66 -33.63
N GLY A 990 -16.21 -26.44 -33.14
CA GLY A 990 -15.24 -25.34 -33.15
C GLY A 990 -15.82 -24.04 -33.69
N ILE A 991 -14.98 -23.02 -33.85
CA ILE A 991 -15.43 -21.69 -34.30
C ILE A 991 -16.02 -21.75 -35.72
N ARG A 992 -17.05 -20.94 -35.98
CA ARG A 992 -17.84 -20.87 -37.23
C ARG A 992 -18.53 -22.19 -37.59
N GLN A 993 -18.84 -23.00 -36.59
CA GLN A 993 -19.66 -24.21 -36.74
C GLN A 993 -21.02 -24.03 -36.06
N PRO A 994 -22.05 -24.77 -36.51
CA PRO A 994 -23.33 -24.85 -35.80
C PRO A 994 -23.12 -25.31 -34.35
N PHE A 995 -23.93 -24.76 -33.45
CA PHE A 995 -23.91 -25.10 -32.02
C PHE A 995 -25.33 -25.45 -31.55
N ASN A 996 -25.43 -26.12 -30.41
CA ASN A 996 -26.70 -26.43 -29.75
C ASN A 996 -26.51 -26.39 -28.24
N GLY A 997 -27.03 -25.33 -27.61
CA GLY A 997 -26.79 -25.00 -26.21
C GLY A 997 -25.75 -23.88 -26.05
N ILE A 998 -25.77 -23.21 -24.91
CA ILE A 998 -24.92 -22.04 -24.60
C ILE A 998 -24.18 -22.20 -23.27
N GLY A 999 -24.33 -23.33 -22.59
CA GLY A 999 -23.73 -23.55 -21.28
C GLY A 999 -24.40 -22.76 -20.15
N PRO A 1000 -24.12 -23.15 -18.89
CA PRO A 1000 -24.74 -22.55 -17.71
C PRO A 1000 -24.25 -21.13 -17.40
N GLY A 1001 -23.05 -20.74 -17.86
CA GLY A 1001 -22.42 -19.48 -17.51
C GLY A 1001 -21.97 -19.41 -16.04
N THR A 1002 -21.39 -18.27 -15.64
CA THR A 1002 -21.06 -17.97 -14.23
C THR A 1002 -22.23 -17.33 -13.49
N TRP A 1003 -23.03 -16.55 -14.21
CA TRP A 1003 -24.09 -15.73 -13.63
C TRP A 1003 -25.36 -15.73 -14.48
N GLU A 1004 -25.18 -15.66 -15.80
CA GLU A 1004 -26.24 -15.75 -16.78
C GLU A 1004 -25.92 -16.89 -17.74
N ALA A 1005 -26.93 -17.69 -18.10
CA ALA A 1005 -26.76 -18.76 -19.08
C ALA A 1005 -26.17 -18.20 -20.38
N GLY A 1006 -25.12 -18.84 -20.89
CA GLY A 1006 -24.38 -18.33 -22.06
C GLY A 1006 -23.25 -17.35 -21.78
N VAL A 1007 -23.06 -16.89 -20.53
CA VAL A 1007 -22.08 -15.85 -20.19
C VAL A 1007 -21.18 -16.30 -19.04
N TYR A 1008 -19.87 -16.33 -19.30
CA TYR A 1008 -18.85 -16.60 -18.28
C TYR A 1008 -18.06 -15.35 -17.96
N ASP A 1009 -17.97 -14.97 -16.68
CA ASP A 1009 -17.09 -13.89 -16.22
C ASP A 1009 -15.64 -14.19 -16.64
N TYR A 1010 -14.90 -13.19 -17.10
CA TYR A 1010 -13.51 -13.38 -17.56
C TYR A 1010 -12.60 -13.97 -16.47
N LYS A 1011 -12.85 -13.65 -15.19
CA LYS A 1011 -12.12 -14.23 -14.06
C LYS A 1011 -12.23 -15.76 -13.95
N ALA A 1012 -13.27 -16.37 -14.53
CA ALA A 1012 -13.47 -17.82 -14.57
C ALA A 1012 -12.89 -18.49 -15.82
N LEU A 1013 -12.33 -17.71 -16.77
CA LEU A 1013 -11.82 -18.21 -18.05
C LEU A 1013 -10.29 -18.31 -18.07
N PRO A 1014 -9.70 -19.29 -18.79
CA PRO A 1014 -10.36 -20.37 -19.50
C PRO A 1014 -10.95 -21.43 -18.55
N LEU A 1015 -12.00 -22.12 -19.01
CA LEU A 1015 -12.57 -23.26 -18.29
C LEU A 1015 -11.58 -24.42 -18.21
N ALA A 1016 -11.61 -25.17 -17.11
CA ALA A 1016 -10.73 -26.31 -16.91
C ALA A 1016 -10.95 -27.37 -18.02
N GLY A 1017 -9.86 -27.76 -18.69
CA GLY A 1017 -9.87 -28.70 -19.82
C GLY A 1017 -9.97 -28.06 -21.21
N ALA A 1018 -10.25 -26.75 -21.30
CA ALA A 1018 -10.32 -26.04 -22.57
C ALA A 1018 -8.93 -25.53 -23.02
N ALA A 1019 -8.62 -25.70 -24.30
CA ALA A 1019 -7.44 -25.11 -24.94
C ALA A 1019 -7.75 -23.70 -25.46
N VAL A 1020 -6.81 -22.75 -25.31
CA VAL A 1020 -6.98 -21.36 -25.75
C VAL A 1020 -6.39 -21.18 -27.16
N PHE A 1021 -7.16 -20.53 -28.02
CA PHE A 1021 -6.80 -20.22 -29.41
C PHE A 1021 -6.88 -18.70 -29.61
N GLU A 1022 -5.80 -18.11 -30.13
CA GLU A 1022 -5.71 -16.68 -30.42
C GLU A 1022 -5.48 -16.47 -31.92
N ASP A 1023 -6.26 -15.59 -32.53
CA ASP A 1023 -6.08 -15.18 -33.93
C ASP A 1023 -5.62 -13.72 -33.98
N SER A 1024 -4.31 -13.53 -34.17
CA SER A 1024 -3.70 -12.20 -34.27
C SER A 1024 -4.09 -11.43 -35.53
N SER A 1025 -4.57 -12.12 -36.58
CA SER A 1025 -5.01 -11.45 -37.81
C SER A 1025 -6.39 -10.80 -37.63
N ARG A 1026 -7.22 -11.40 -36.76
CA ARG A 1026 -8.56 -10.92 -36.42
C ARG A 1026 -8.59 -10.08 -35.14
N GLY A 1027 -7.57 -10.20 -34.29
CA GLY A 1027 -7.57 -9.59 -32.96
C GLY A 1027 -8.66 -10.18 -32.07
N SER A 1028 -8.83 -11.51 -32.12
CA SER A 1028 -9.84 -12.25 -31.36
C SER A 1028 -9.26 -13.51 -30.71
N SER A 1029 -9.99 -14.06 -29.75
CA SER A 1029 -9.63 -15.31 -29.08
C SER A 1029 -10.86 -16.09 -28.62
N TYR A 1030 -10.66 -17.39 -28.43
CA TYR A 1030 -11.63 -18.30 -27.83
C TYR A 1030 -10.92 -19.45 -27.12
N SER A 1031 -11.60 -20.09 -26.18
CA SER A 1031 -11.21 -21.40 -25.66
C SER A 1031 -12.14 -22.49 -26.17
N TYR A 1032 -11.63 -23.70 -26.35
CA TYR A 1032 -12.41 -24.85 -26.80
C TYR A 1032 -12.04 -26.12 -26.01
N ASP A 1033 -13.04 -26.76 -25.42
CA ASP A 1033 -12.94 -28.10 -24.82
C ASP A 1033 -13.49 -29.12 -25.82
N SER A 1034 -12.59 -29.92 -26.41
CA SER A 1034 -12.95 -30.93 -27.41
C SER A 1034 -13.77 -32.10 -26.84
N SER A 1035 -13.67 -32.34 -25.53
CA SER A 1035 -14.38 -33.45 -24.86
C SER A 1035 -15.83 -33.07 -24.59
N LYS A 1036 -16.05 -31.83 -24.12
CA LYS A 1036 -17.40 -31.28 -23.89
C LYS A 1036 -18.03 -30.69 -25.14
N LYS A 1037 -17.24 -30.46 -26.20
CA LYS A 1037 -17.64 -29.71 -27.40
C LYS A 1037 -18.15 -28.32 -27.04
N GLU A 1038 -17.49 -27.67 -26.10
CA GLU A 1038 -17.84 -26.37 -25.55
C GLU A 1038 -16.80 -25.32 -25.98
N LEU A 1039 -17.26 -24.24 -26.61
CA LEU A 1039 -16.45 -23.12 -27.04
C LEU A 1039 -16.85 -21.87 -26.25
N VAL A 1040 -15.87 -21.11 -25.75
CA VAL A 1040 -16.12 -19.80 -25.14
C VAL A 1040 -15.29 -18.74 -25.86
N SER A 1041 -15.94 -17.77 -26.51
CA SER A 1041 -15.24 -16.62 -27.13
C SER A 1041 -15.08 -15.49 -26.11
N TYR A 1042 -13.85 -15.04 -25.89
CA TYR A 1042 -13.50 -13.98 -24.93
C TYR A 1042 -12.13 -13.38 -25.26
N ASP A 1043 -11.80 -12.22 -24.70
CA ASP A 1043 -10.50 -11.59 -24.90
C ASP A 1043 -9.44 -12.11 -23.92
N THR A 1044 -8.28 -12.52 -24.43
CA THR A 1044 -7.11 -12.85 -23.61
C THR A 1044 -6.22 -11.62 -23.35
N PRO A 1045 -5.29 -11.69 -22.37
CA PRO A 1045 -4.27 -10.66 -22.16
C PRO A 1045 -3.51 -10.26 -23.43
N ASN A 1046 -3.23 -11.20 -24.33
CA ASN A 1046 -2.51 -10.91 -25.58
C ASN A 1046 -3.40 -10.17 -26.58
N VAL A 1047 -4.66 -10.59 -26.75
CA VAL A 1047 -5.63 -9.90 -27.61
C VAL A 1047 -5.90 -8.48 -27.11
N ILE A 1048 -6.01 -8.26 -25.80
CA ILE A 1048 -6.16 -6.91 -25.23
C ILE A 1048 -4.95 -6.03 -25.51
N ARG A 1049 -3.70 -6.55 -25.48
CA ARG A 1049 -2.53 -5.76 -25.90
C ARG A 1049 -2.61 -5.34 -27.36
N GLN A 1050 -3.11 -6.22 -28.23
CA GLN A 1050 -3.34 -5.89 -29.65
C GLN A 1050 -4.44 -4.82 -29.80
N LYS A 1051 -5.55 -4.94 -29.07
CA LYS A 1051 -6.62 -3.92 -29.05
C LYS A 1051 -6.15 -2.58 -28.49
N ALA A 1052 -5.32 -2.58 -27.46
CA ALA A 1052 -4.70 -1.36 -26.91
C ALA A 1052 -3.75 -0.69 -27.91
N ALA A 1053 -2.95 -1.48 -28.65
CA ALA A 1053 -2.15 -0.97 -29.75
C ALA A 1053 -3.01 -0.41 -30.90
N TYR A 1054 -4.13 -1.06 -31.20
CA TYR A 1054 -5.11 -0.59 -32.17
C TYR A 1054 -5.73 0.76 -31.74
N ILE A 1055 -6.16 0.90 -30.48
CA ILE A 1055 -6.65 2.15 -29.88
C ILE A 1055 -5.65 3.29 -30.08
N LYS A 1056 -4.36 3.04 -29.83
CA LYS A 1056 -3.29 4.02 -30.09
C LYS A 1056 -3.17 4.36 -31.57
N SER A 1057 -3.07 3.35 -32.44
CA SER A 1057 -2.82 3.53 -33.88
C SER A 1057 -3.91 4.31 -34.59
N LYS A 1058 -5.17 4.15 -34.17
CA LYS A 1058 -6.35 4.83 -34.73
C LYS A 1058 -6.66 6.15 -34.04
N GLY A 1059 -5.90 6.52 -33.00
CA GLY A 1059 -6.10 7.76 -32.26
C GLY A 1059 -7.41 7.80 -31.45
N LEU A 1060 -7.91 6.63 -31.01
CA LEU A 1060 -9.17 6.54 -30.27
C LEU A 1060 -9.05 7.16 -28.87
N GLY A 1061 -10.18 7.54 -28.28
CA GLY A 1061 -10.26 8.20 -26.96
C GLY A 1061 -9.80 7.31 -25.80
N GLY A 1062 -9.96 5.99 -25.90
CA GLY A 1062 -9.63 5.09 -24.79
C GLY A 1062 -10.27 3.71 -24.86
N GLY A 1063 -10.25 3.00 -23.73
CA GLY A 1063 -10.93 1.70 -23.52
C GLY A 1063 -12.04 1.79 -22.46
N MET A 1064 -13.07 0.95 -22.60
CA MET A 1064 -14.22 0.85 -21.69
C MET A 1064 -14.55 -0.62 -21.39
N PHE A 1065 -14.96 -0.95 -20.16
CA PHE A 1065 -15.17 -2.33 -19.72
C PHE A 1065 -16.54 -2.59 -19.09
N TRP A 1066 -17.22 -3.62 -19.57
CA TRP A 1066 -18.45 -4.18 -19.00
C TRP A 1066 -18.18 -5.60 -18.46
N GLU A 1067 -18.25 -5.87 -17.16
CA GLU A 1067 -18.26 -4.94 -16.01
C GLU A 1067 -17.14 -5.29 -15.01
N LEU A 1068 -16.74 -4.35 -14.15
CA LEU A 1068 -15.50 -4.42 -13.37
C LEU A 1068 -15.39 -5.64 -12.44
N SER A 1069 -16.49 -6.17 -11.91
CA SER A 1069 -16.45 -7.32 -10.99
C SER A 1069 -16.06 -8.64 -11.67
N SER A 1070 -16.08 -8.67 -13.00
CA SER A 1070 -15.76 -9.84 -13.81
C SER A 1070 -14.29 -9.90 -14.23
N ASP A 1071 -13.48 -8.87 -13.95
CA ASP A 1071 -12.05 -8.85 -14.27
C ASP A 1071 -11.22 -9.78 -13.36
N LYS A 1072 -10.05 -10.19 -13.84
CA LYS A 1072 -9.00 -10.83 -13.02
C LYS A 1072 -8.23 -9.79 -12.23
N LYS A 1073 -7.54 -10.24 -11.17
CA LYS A 1073 -6.62 -9.41 -10.39
C LYS A 1073 -5.17 -9.63 -10.86
N GLY A 1074 -4.30 -8.66 -10.58
CA GLY A 1074 -2.86 -8.79 -10.86
C GLY A 1074 -2.51 -8.63 -12.35
N THR A 1075 -1.54 -9.41 -12.82
CA THR A 1075 -0.96 -9.28 -14.18
C THR A 1075 -1.91 -9.67 -15.31
N ASP A 1076 -2.98 -10.41 -15.01
CA ASP A 1076 -3.97 -10.89 -15.98
C ASP A 1076 -5.23 -10.00 -16.07
N SER A 1077 -5.28 -8.91 -15.30
CA SER A 1077 -6.35 -7.90 -15.37
C SER A 1077 -6.38 -7.22 -16.74
N LEU A 1078 -7.48 -7.36 -17.49
CA LEU A 1078 -7.59 -6.73 -18.80
C LEU A 1078 -7.69 -5.21 -18.68
N VAL A 1079 -8.27 -4.71 -17.59
CA VAL A 1079 -8.34 -3.28 -17.25
C VAL A 1079 -6.94 -2.71 -17.06
N SER A 1080 -6.10 -3.40 -16.27
CA SER A 1080 -4.73 -2.96 -15.97
C SER A 1080 -3.79 -3.06 -17.16
N ILE A 1081 -3.94 -4.12 -17.97
CA ILE A 1081 -3.19 -4.29 -19.22
C ILE A 1081 -3.52 -3.14 -20.17
N THR A 1082 -4.80 -2.81 -20.33
CA THR A 1082 -5.23 -1.72 -21.19
C THR A 1082 -4.66 -0.39 -20.71
N ALA A 1083 -4.82 -0.04 -19.43
CA ALA A 1083 -4.26 1.17 -18.84
C ALA A 1083 -2.75 1.34 -19.13
N SER A 1084 -1.99 0.25 -19.02
CA SER A 1084 -0.53 0.25 -19.25
C SER A 1084 -0.16 0.33 -20.74
N ASN A 1085 -1.06 -0.07 -21.64
CA ASN A 1085 -0.78 -0.23 -23.07
C ASN A 1085 -1.52 0.75 -23.98
N ILE A 1086 -2.40 1.63 -23.49
CA ILE A 1086 -3.11 2.65 -24.31
C ILE A 1086 -2.42 4.02 -24.35
N GLY A 1087 -1.50 4.30 -23.42
CA GLY A 1087 -0.75 5.56 -23.35
C GLY A 1087 -0.99 6.31 -22.04
N ALA A 1088 -0.67 7.60 -22.00
CA ALA A 1088 -0.91 8.44 -20.82
C ALA A 1088 -2.41 8.58 -20.55
N LEU A 1089 -2.83 8.26 -19.32
CA LEU A 1089 -4.22 8.39 -18.90
C LEU A 1089 -4.62 9.85 -18.67
N ASP A 1090 -5.92 10.14 -18.81
CA ASP A 1090 -6.50 11.45 -18.50
C ASP A 1090 -6.29 11.80 -17.02
N SER A 1091 -5.57 12.90 -16.79
CA SER A 1091 -5.23 13.43 -15.47
C SER A 1091 -6.08 14.65 -15.08
N THR A 1092 -7.14 14.96 -15.84
CA THR A 1092 -7.99 16.13 -15.53
C THR A 1092 -8.70 15.95 -14.18
N PRO A 1093 -8.65 16.94 -13.27
CA PRO A 1093 -9.26 16.82 -11.95
C PRO A 1093 -10.79 16.69 -11.99
N ASN A 1094 -11.33 15.85 -11.10
CA ASN A 1094 -12.75 15.72 -10.83
C ASN A 1094 -13.33 16.92 -10.04
N HIS A 1095 -14.66 17.01 -10.02
CA HIS A 1095 -15.43 18.00 -9.28
C HIS A 1095 -15.56 17.60 -7.81
N LEU A 1096 -15.33 18.54 -6.89
CA LEU A 1096 -15.65 18.37 -5.47
C LEU A 1096 -16.57 19.48 -4.95
N TYR A 1097 -16.86 20.51 -5.74
CA TYR A 1097 -17.65 21.65 -5.30
C TYR A 1097 -19.13 21.50 -5.68
N TYR A 1098 -19.97 21.20 -4.68
CA TYR A 1098 -21.40 20.96 -4.83
C TYR A 1098 -22.24 21.81 -3.85
N PRO A 1099 -22.18 23.16 -3.95
CA PRO A 1099 -22.81 24.08 -3.00
C PRO A 1099 -24.34 24.04 -3.03
N TYR A 1100 -24.94 23.60 -4.14
CA TYR A 1100 -26.39 23.54 -4.30
C TYR A 1100 -26.99 22.19 -3.91
N SER A 1101 -26.15 21.23 -3.50
CA SER A 1101 -26.62 19.95 -2.98
C SER A 1101 -27.54 20.19 -1.78
N LYS A 1102 -28.68 19.50 -1.71
CA LYS A 1102 -29.55 19.65 -0.53
C LYS A 1102 -28.95 19.01 0.72
N PHE A 1103 -27.87 18.25 0.59
CA PHE A 1103 -27.22 17.52 1.68
C PHE A 1103 -25.93 18.20 2.14
N ASP A 1104 -25.83 18.42 3.45
CA ASP A 1104 -24.70 19.14 4.05
C ASP A 1104 -23.38 18.35 4.01
N ASN A 1105 -23.44 17.02 4.00
CA ASN A 1105 -22.24 16.19 3.84
C ASN A 1105 -21.59 16.40 2.46
N ILE A 1106 -22.37 16.52 1.38
CA ILE A 1106 -21.84 16.76 0.03
C ILE A 1106 -21.35 18.21 -0.10
N LYS A 1107 -22.10 19.19 0.43
CA LYS A 1107 -21.66 20.60 0.47
C LYS A 1107 -20.33 20.79 1.20
N ASN A 1108 -20.13 20.05 2.29
CA ASN A 1108 -18.96 20.15 3.17
C ASN A 1108 -17.89 19.07 2.88
N ASN A 1109 -17.87 18.48 1.67
CA ASN A 1109 -16.90 17.45 1.26
C ASN A 1109 -16.70 16.32 2.29
N MET A 1110 -17.80 15.77 2.79
CA MET A 1110 -17.88 14.74 3.83
C MET A 1110 -17.29 15.15 5.19
N GLY A 1111 -17.29 16.46 5.51
CA GLY A 1111 -16.77 16.99 6.78
C GLY A 1111 -15.31 17.44 6.73
N ALA A 1112 -14.64 17.30 5.58
CA ALA A 1112 -13.39 18.00 5.30
C ALA A 1112 -13.72 19.41 4.80
N GLY A 1113 -13.47 20.45 5.60
CA GLY A 1113 -13.91 21.83 5.31
C GLY A 1113 -13.67 22.33 3.87
N PRO A 1114 -14.37 23.40 3.43
CA PRO A 1114 -14.37 23.83 2.04
C PRO A 1114 -12.98 24.34 1.62
N GLY A 1115 -12.28 23.55 0.82
CA GLY A 1115 -11.16 24.05 0.03
C GLY A 1115 -11.71 24.95 -1.08
N SER A 1116 -11.73 26.27 -0.86
CA SER A 1116 -12.13 27.21 -1.90
C SER A 1116 -11.05 27.30 -3.02
N PRO A 1117 -11.46 27.41 -4.29
CA PRO A 1117 -10.57 27.74 -5.40
C PRO A 1117 -10.09 29.19 -5.29
N GLY A 1118 -8.81 29.42 -5.59
CA GLY A 1118 -8.19 30.74 -5.47
C GLY A 1118 -8.72 31.76 -6.47
N THR A 1119 -9.17 32.91 -5.96
CA THR A 1119 -9.04 34.22 -6.63
C THR A 1119 -8.93 35.30 -5.54
N VAL A 1120 -7.83 36.05 -5.58
CA VAL A 1120 -7.52 37.17 -4.67
C VAL A 1120 -8.31 38.41 -5.12
N ALA A 1121 -9.03 39.04 -4.19
CA ALA A 1121 -9.45 40.43 -4.27
C ALA A 1121 -9.45 41.06 -2.86
N PRO A 1122 -9.18 42.38 -2.74
CA PRO A 1122 -8.53 42.97 -1.57
C PRO A 1122 -9.51 43.35 -0.45
N SER A 1123 -9.05 43.27 0.80
CA SER A 1123 -9.79 43.76 1.96
C SER A 1123 -9.98 45.28 1.91
N PRO A 1124 -11.19 45.80 2.18
CA PRO A 1124 -11.34 47.17 2.63
C PRO A 1124 -11.22 47.19 4.16
N THR A 1125 -10.18 47.85 4.63
CA THR A 1125 -10.06 48.45 5.96
C THR A 1125 -11.25 49.39 6.19
N THR A 1126 -11.89 49.35 7.37
CA THR A 1126 -12.05 50.52 8.27
C THR A 1126 -12.98 50.24 9.45
N THR A 1127 -12.42 50.49 10.64
CA THR A 1127 -13.02 51.18 11.81
C THR A 1127 -14.22 50.57 12.54
N LYS A 1128 -13.92 50.10 13.76
CA LYS A 1128 -14.83 49.94 14.90
C LYS A 1128 -15.34 51.31 15.40
N PRO A 1129 -16.57 51.37 15.94
CA PRO A 1129 -16.81 52.14 17.16
C PRO A 1129 -17.45 51.30 18.30
N PRO A 1130 -17.50 51.81 19.55
CA PRO A 1130 -17.61 51.02 20.78
C PRO A 1130 -18.94 51.21 21.57
N VAL A 1131 -19.04 50.52 22.73
CA VAL A 1131 -19.93 50.78 23.92
C VAL A 1131 -21.35 50.15 23.87
N THR A 1132 -21.68 49.12 24.67
CA THR A 1132 -22.19 49.02 26.08
C THR A 1132 -23.73 49.11 26.24
N THR A 1133 -24.29 48.08 26.90
CA THR A 1133 -25.51 48.00 27.76
C THR A 1133 -26.94 48.17 27.23
N THR A 1134 -27.80 47.38 27.90
CA THR A 1134 -29.23 47.54 28.26
C THR A 1134 -30.34 46.92 27.39
N THR A 1135 -30.87 45.83 27.96
CA THR A 1135 -32.28 45.40 28.07
C THR A 1135 -33.37 46.45 27.80
N THR A 1136 -34.44 46.08 27.05
CA THR A 1136 -35.78 45.70 27.59
C THR A 1136 -36.83 45.50 26.49
N LYS A 1137 -37.78 44.60 26.80
CA LYS A 1137 -38.99 44.14 26.07
C LYS A 1137 -40.19 45.11 26.26
N PRO A 1138 -41.31 44.99 25.52
CA PRO A 1138 -42.63 44.71 26.18
C PRO A 1138 -43.64 43.96 25.26
N PRO A 1139 -44.93 43.68 25.66
CA PRO A 1139 -45.56 43.23 26.93
C PRO A 1139 -46.39 41.90 26.74
N VAL A 1140 -46.70 41.00 27.71
CA VAL A 1140 -47.65 40.94 28.87
C VAL A 1140 -49.14 41.10 28.44
N THR A 1141 -50.09 40.17 28.72
CA THR A 1141 -50.79 39.91 30.01
C THR A 1141 -51.41 38.48 30.07
N THR A 1142 -51.29 37.55 31.04
CA THR A 1142 -51.52 37.40 32.52
C THR A 1142 -52.94 36.99 32.99
N THR A 1143 -53.01 35.85 33.71
CA THR A 1143 -53.87 35.50 34.88
C THR A 1143 -53.44 34.10 35.39
N THR A 1144 -53.44 33.67 36.66
CA THR A 1144 -53.32 34.24 38.03
C THR A 1144 -53.15 33.05 39.01
N ALA A 1145 -52.01 32.98 39.74
CA ALA A 1145 -51.76 32.68 41.19
C ALA A 1145 -52.40 31.44 41.96
N PRO A 1146 -52.07 31.17 43.26
CA PRO A 1146 -50.87 30.52 43.90
C PRO A 1146 -51.27 29.52 45.06
N PRO A 1147 -50.55 29.21 46.20
CA PRO A 1147 -49.16 28.82 46.54
C PRO A 1147 -48.98 27.56 47.47
N THR A 1148 -47.70 27.18 47.74
CA THR A 1148 -47.07 26.55 48.96
C THR A 1148 -47.16 25.05 49.37
N THR A 1149 -45.94 24.45 49.46
CA THR A 1149 -45.33 23.49 50.44
C THR A 1149 -45.63 21.96 50.52
N THR A 1150 -44.51 21.21 50.58
CA THR A 1150 -44.20 19.87 51.15
C THR A 1150 -44.73 18.59 50.51
N THR A 1151 -43.84 17.76 49.95
CA THR A 1151 -43.55 16.33 50.31
C THR A 1151 -42.62 15.65 49.28
N LYS A 1152 -41.75 14.76 49.74
CA LYS A 1152 -41.13 13.61 49.00
C LYS A 1152 -41.78 12.34 49.61
N PRO A 1153 -41.86 11.10 49.03
CA PRO A 1153 -41.48 10.47 47.72
C PRO A 1153 -42.72 9.81 47.01
N PRO A 1154 -42.65 8.90 45.98
CA PRO A 1154 -41.56 8.01 45.51
C PRO A 1154 -41.25 7.97 44.00
N THR A 1155 -40.18 7.22 43.73
CA THR A 1155 -39.52 6.81 42.48
C THR A 1155 -40.42 6.24 41.37
N THR A 1156 -40.15 6.62 40.12
CA THR A 1156 -39.87 5.73 38.96
C THR A 1156 -39.48 6.59 37.74
N GLY A 1157 -38.31 6.35 37.15
CA GLY A 1157 -37.87 7.00 35.91
C GLY A 1157 -36.51 6.45 35.46
N CYS A 1158 -36.49 5.78 34.31
CA CYS A 1158 -35.38 5.05 33.65
C CYS A 1158 -33.95 5.28 34.21
N GLY A 1159 -33.57 4.55 35.25
CA GLY A 1159 -32.28 4.70 35.95
C GLY A 1159 -31.09 3.95 35.33
N SER A 1160 -31.25 3.28 34.18
CA SER A 1160 -30.17 2.47 33.57
C SER A 1160 -29.96 2.69 32.07
N LEU A 1161 -30.76 3.56 31.42
CA LEU A 1161 -30.62 3.85 30.00
C LEU A 1161 -29.95 5.20 29.79
N SER A 1162 -28.95 5.24 28.93
CA SER A 1162 -28.24 6.47 28.57
C SER A 1162 -29.16 7.42 27.81
N ALA A 1163 -29.17 8.69 28.21
CA ALA A 1163 -29.89 9.74 27.49
C ALA A 1163 -29.32 9.92 26.06
N TRP A 1164 -30.19 10.14 25.08
CA TRP A 1164 -29.77 10.43 23.72
C TRP A 1164 -28.94 11.72 23.66
N ARG A 1165 -27.87 11.71 22.86
CA ARG A 1165 -26.92 12.79 22.66
C ARG A 1165 -26.61 12.96 21.18
N SER A 1166 -26.63 14.21 20.71
CA SER A 1166 -26.41 14.56 19.31
C SER A 1166 -25.01 14.26 18.78
N ASP A 1167 -24.01 14.24 19.65
CA ASP A 1167 -22.61 14.05 19.29
C ASP A 1167 -22.19 12.58 19.19
N LEU A 1168 -23.01 11.65 19.69
CA LEU A 1168 -22.74 10.22 19.67
C LEU A 1168 -23.45 9.55 18.49
N ALA A 1169 -22.75 8.60 17.87
CA ALA A 1169 -23.30 7.75 16.83
C ALA A 1169 -23.93 6.49 17.46
N TYR A 1170 -25.12 6.13 17.00
CA TYR A 1170 -25.92 5.01 17.47
C TYR A 1170 -26.13 4.01 16.33
N VAL A 1171 -25.75 2.75 16.51
CA VAL A 1171 -25.98 1.64 15.58
C VAL A 1171 -27.29 0.91 15.83
N ALA A 1172 -27.71 0.06 14.88
CA ALA A 1172 -28.87 -0.81 15.03
C ALA A 1172 -28.85 -1.57 16.37
N GLY A 1173 -29.93 -1.49 17.13
CA GLY A 1173 -30.07 -2.12 18.45
C GLY A 1173 -29.61 -1.27 19.63
N ASN A 1174 -28.95 -0.12 19.42
CA ASN A 1174 -28.65 0.79 20.53
C ASN A 1174 -29.93 1.38 21.12
N VAL A 1175 -30.04 1.32 22.45
CA VAL A 1175 -31.20 1.82 23.17
C VAL A 1175 -30.84 3.07 23.96
N VAL A 1176 -31.62 4.13 23.78
CA VAL A 1176 -31.46 5.41 24.49
C VAL A 1176 -32.77 5.86 25.12
N SER A 1177 -32.69 6.71 26.14
CA SER A 1177 -33.86 7.40 26.68
C SER A 1177 -33.94 8.82 26.11
N TYR A 1178 -35.10 9.19 25.56
CA TYR A 1178 -35.36 10.55 25.06
C TYR A 1178 -36.84 10.88 25.26
N ASN A 1179 -37.14 12.05 25.85
CA ASN A 1179 -38.49 12.50 26.23
C ASN A 1179 -39.32 11.49 27.04
N GLY A 1180 -38.68 10.77 27.98
CA GLY A 1180 -39.38 9.80 28.83
C GLY A 1180 -39.82 8.53 28.09
N HIS A 1181 -39.30 8.28 26.89
CA HIS A 1181 -39.54 7.06 26.13
C HIS A 1181 -38.21 6.34 25.87
N LYS A 1182 -38.30 5.02 25.72
CA LYS A 1182 -37.19 4.15 25.35
C LYS A 1182 -37.18 4.02 23.83
N TRP A 1183 -36.04 4.33 23.20
CA TRP A 1183 -35.91 4.31 21.75
C TRP A 1183 -34.79 3.38 21.32
N THR A 1184 -35.05 2.54 20.33
CA THR A 1184 -34.05 1.64 19.76
C THR A 1184 -33.66 2.10 18.36
N ALA A 1185 -32.39 2.38 18.12
CA ALA A 1185 -31.89 2.72 16.80
C ALA A 1185 -32.09 1.53 15.85
N LYS A 1186 -32.67 1.75 14.66
CA LYS A 1186 -32.88 0.70 13.65
C LYS A 1186 -31.61 0.45 12.81
N TRP A 1187 -30.78 1.46 12.64
CA TRP A 1187 -29.50 1.45 11.92
C TRP A 1187 -28.60 2.59 12.41
N TRP A 1188 -27.37 2.65 11.88
CA TRP A 1188 -26.40 3.69 12.22
C TRP A 1188 -26.97 5.10 11.96
N ASN A 1189 -27.01 5.92 13.00
CA ASN A 1189 -27.40 7.33 12.95
C ASN A 1189 -26.52 8.16 13.90
N GLN A 1190 -26.30 9.44 13.60
CA GLN A 1190 -25.59 10.37 14.48
C GLN A 1190 -26.24 11.74 14.32
N ASN A 1191 -26.52 12.43 15.43
CA ASN A 1191 -27.25 13.71 15.46
C ASN A 1191 -28.72 13.65 14.96
N GLU A 1192 -29.31 12.46 14.84
CA GLU A 1192 -30.74 12.27 14.56
C GLU A 1192 -31.49 11.95 15.85
N PHE A 1193 -32.44 12.80 16.25
CA PHE A 1193 -33.13 12.64 17.53
C PHE A 1193 -34.25 11.58 17.47
N PRO A 1194 -34.45 10.77 18.52
CA PRO A 1194 -35.54 9.80 18.57
C PRO A 1194 -36.91 10.49 18.53
N GLY A 1195 -37.79 10.01 17.63
CA GLY A 1195 -39.08 10.64 17.33
C GLY A 1195 -39.06 11.75 16.28
N GLY A 1196 -37.91 11.97 15.60
CA GLY A 1196 -37.79 12.87 14.45
C GLY A 1196 -38.40 12.32 13.15
N ALA A 1197 -38.35 13.12 12.08
CA ALA A 1197 -38.90 12.73 10.77
C ALA A 1197 -38.13 11.59 10.06
N SER A 1198 -36.93 11.23 10.55
CA SER A 1198 -36.21 10.05 10.11
C SER A 1198 -36.66 8.82 10.92
N ASP A 1199 -37.02 7.74 10.22
CA ASP A 1199 -37.44 6.47 10.83
C ASP A 1199 -36.26 5.70 11.48
N ALA A 1200 -35.20 6.40 11.87
CA ALA A 1200 -33.96 5.83 12.40
C ALA A 1200 -34.12 5.24 13.81
N TRP A 1201 -35.22 5.52 14.48
CA TRP A 1201 -35.51 5.11 15.85
C TRP A 1201 -36.88 4.43 15.96
N THR A 1202 -36.93 3.30 16.65
CA THR A 1202 -38.18 2.62 17.03
C THR A 1202 -38.57 3.08 18.42
N ASP A 1203 -39.82 3.54 18.60
CA ASP A 1203 -40.37 3.80 19.94
C ASP A 1203 -40.69 2.46 20.61
N ASN A 1204 -40.01 2.17 21.72
CA ASN A 1204 -40.25 0.98 22.53
C ASN A 1204 -41.20 1.27 23.70
N GLY A 1205 -41.83 2.45 23.75
CA GLY A 1205 -42.79 2.86 24.76
C GLY A 1205 -42.22 3.72 25.88
N ALA A 1206 -43.10 4.18 26.76
CA ALA A 1206 -42.76 5.06 27.88
C ALA A 1206 -41.88 4.36 28.92
N CYS A 1207 -40.91 5.13 29.41
CA CYS A 1207 -40.21 4.98 30.68
C CYS A 1207 -40.99 5.71 31.78
#